data_AF-A0A8J5J044-F1
#
_entry.id   AF-A0A8J5J044-F1
#
_cell.length_a   1.000
_cell.length_b   1.000
_cell.length_c   1.000
_cell.angle_alpha   90.00
_cell.angle_beta   90.00
_cell.angle_gamma   90.00
#
_symmetry.space_group_name_H-M   'P 1'
#
loop_
_entity.id
_entity.type
_entity.pdbx_description
1 polymer ?
#
loop_
_entity_poly.entity_id
_entity_poly.type
_entity_poly.pdbx_seq_one_letter_code
_entity_poly.pdbx_strand_id
1 'polypeptide(L)'
;MYRYYEMLPLDEIDAQYERIVRLIPVDELQGSYNSVLQDEISSVSHAVNDIAAALSRLEDVRDAVSKLQQDNPQRSLSLLKTMDRTLELQHELGVRLQKVTQLTGVTSINKKRQRNEQVERIAHTQRDNEESESESNAPVAIHTEPNEDDTEDEDDSGAATNEEQSIRVKTEPMELQSEVAALESVKREGQQVTTQSLVPLIHDAGPAPALETVAQSQNRLDSDSVMMEAAEASRANEQIVSEVADRPRLNEFKRMAGQEFVDFSEGPPKLRPSTSQRALNSVDTIMQQPEGSPLARFIRLVHRLAVFAFAILYVEISLHSFSTAMIILHGSVSHDLPVQTHKASLILDYAGTSTIEASPLVQQVLKGTTSPRSTSLYLETATTQSSTGCSNARNFNAEIYSNEFLRFIFSSLQMHASHNLSYVTELELVAPVIDCTFDLLTFGDQTAARVYYLVRRKSNTTDVMLLSTSLSVQDYAVDKQFQRGPATLLLVAAIDDVRATTITHHIAVAFNYPYVAEPAFAYSELVGVDGDNYWQLQTLANPRTQDPAKFVRTARLFGRYLSDPTAQSNIEIAHWGLPSDPVAELGSWLWHSRAVLHDSWAWTHAVHGVFAINVIFNLSVLLFVMYRCIRKGHFWVGDAFSTISNMLLYRGLIVLLCNHLNGYWTVTKMCISVGDSITGLHAIYYRPELVHADLLAIFLNVASFLSYIARERVDPLFVFATFEIGWGYRAELTKLYPGLKKNIVNFAVADVTNGLLSVSPGLDGLSPMELMTAYEVVESRQRVVSSAVISIFSPLVLIAAYVVVRKAVRYVNTPVSSDKGTSRRRAGVYTEGSQQNDLTSFETATGAGLIKRFGVISGYENYIMREDRLTATIDAVYGNGFLVVKGKFLIGAQDLMPLLLMKLTRVRFTNIFVYEIKEKSSVEEAAQLVYPSTISWDDLWHLDVTTLT
;
A
#
# COMPACT_ATOMS: atom_id res chain seq x y z
N MET A 1 38.29 -11.26 40.45
CA MET A 1 38.84 -12.46 39.79
C MET A 1 39.08 -12.06 38.34
N TYR A 2 40.33 -11.77 37.96
CA TYR A 2 40.74 -11.21 36.66
C TYR A 2 41.87 -12.05 36.07
N ARG A 3 41.93 -12.14 34.73
CA ARG A 3 42.70 -13.06 33.82
C ARG A 3 41.77 -14.06 33.13
N TYR A 4 41.94 -14.40 31.84
CA TYR A 4 42.81 -13.88 30.78
C TYR A 4 42.04 -13.98 29.46
N TYR A 5 42.24 -13.04 28.54
CA TYR A 5 42.13 -13.26 27.10
C TYR A 5 43.22 -12.42 26.45
N GLU A 6 44.10 -13.05 25.67
CA GLU A 6 45.16 -12.37 24.95
C GLU A 6 44.63 -11.94 23.57
N MET A 7 44.90 -10.70 23.17
CA MET A 7 44.65 -10.24 21.80
C MET A 7 45.88 -10.59 20.97
N LEU A 8 45.66 -11.15 19.78
CA LEU A 8 46.70 -11.26 18.75
C LEU A 8 47.11 -9.84 18.31
N PRO A 9 48.41 -9.59 18.01
CA PRO A 9 48.87 -8.29 17.55
C PRO A 9 48.35 -7.97 16.15
N LEU A 10 48.03 -6.69 15.88
CA LEU A 10 47.49 -6.25 14.58
C LEU A 10 48.41 -6.60 13.40
N ASP A 11 49.73 -6.57 13.61
CA ASP A 11 50.76 -6.87 12.61
C ASP A 11 50.54 -8.23 11.90
N GLU A 12 49.94 -9.21 12.57
CA GLU A 12 49.64 -10.53 11.99
C GLU A 12 48.34 -10.54 11.16
N ILE A 13 47.41 -9.64 11.46
CA ILE A 13 46.18 -9.42 10.68
C ILE A 13 46.50 -8.65 9.40
N ASP A 14 47.28 -7.57 9.49
CA ASP A 14 47.70 -6.78 8.32
C ASP A 14 48.54 -7.63 7.36
N ALA A 15 49.40 -8.52 7.88
CA ALA A 15 50.16 -9.49 7.08
C ALA A 15 49.27 -10.57 6.41
N GLN A 16 48.10 -10.90 6.96
CA GLN A 16 47.11 -11.73 6.27
C GLN A 16 46.39 -10.95 5.16
N TYR A 17 45.95 -9.72 5.43
CA TYR A 17 45.30 -8.89 4.42
C TYR A 17 46.21 -8.60 3.24
N GLU A 18 47.49 -8.29 3.46
CA GLU A 18 48.45 -8.06 2.37
C GLU A 18 48.67 -9.33 1.52
N ARG A 19 48.64 -10.52 2.13
CA ARG A 19 48.70 -11.80 1.40
C ARG A 19 47.44 -12.05 0.57
N ILE A 20 46.25 -11.75 1.11
CA ILE A 20 44.98 -11.92 0.41
C ILE A 20 44.90 -10.96 -0.79
N VAL A 21 45.23 -9.68 -0.61
CA VAL A 21 45.21 -8.68 -1.70
C VAL A 21 46.22 -9.02 -2.80
N ARG A 22 47.38 -9.62 -2.47
CA ARG A 22 48.37 -10.09 -3.46
C ARG A 22 47.98 -11.37 -4.21
N LEU A 23 46.86 -12.02 -3.87
CA LEU A 23 46.33 -13.21 -4.56
C LEU A 23 45.21 -12.87 -5.56
N ILE A 24 44.72 -11.63 -5.58
CA ILE A 24 43.67 -11.18 -6.51
C ILE A 24 44.33 -10.69 -7.82
N PRO A 25 43.87 -11.12 -9.00
CA PRO A 25 44.31 -10.57 -10.28
C PRO A 25 44.11 -9.05 -10.34
N VAL A 26 45.16 -8.32 -10.74
CA VAL A 26 45.12 -6.84 -10.89
C VAL A 26 44.03 -6.42 -11.88
N ASP A 27 43.78 -7.25 -12.90
CA ASP A 27 42.81 -7.01 -13.96
C ASP A 27 41.37 -6.99 -13.44
N GLU A 28 41.03 -7.89 -12.50
CA GLU A 28 39.71 -7.94 -11.85
C GLU A 28 39.52 -6.75 -10.89
N LEU A 29 40.56 -6.44 -10.11
CA LEU A 29 40.55 -5.30 -9.19
C LEU A 29 40.38 -3.97 -9.95
N GLN A 30 41.03 -3.85 -11.11
CA GLN A 30 40.94 -2.67 -11.97
C GLN A 30 39.64 -2.62 -12.79
N GLY A 31 38.98 -3.76 -13.05
CA GLY A 31 37.62 -3.80 -13.57
C GLY A 31 36.60 -3.28 -12.56
N SER A 32 36.54 -3.92 -11.39
CA SER A 32 35.55 -3.64 -10.33
C SER A 32 35.58 -2.20 -9.82
N TYR A 33 36.76 -1.61 -9.61
CA TYR A 33 36.85 -0.21 -9.16
C TYR A 33 36.36 0.80 -10.20
N ASN A 34 36.44 0.47 -11.50
CA ASN A 34 36.05 1.38 -12.57
C ASN A 34 34.54 1.32 -12.89
N SER A 35 33.85 0.21 -12.69
CA SER A 35 32.39 0.15 -12.86
C SER A 35 31.67 0.95 -11.77
N VAL A 36 31.99 0.70 -10.49
CA VAL A 36 31.37 1.42 -9.36
C VAL A 36 31.59 2.94 -9.45
N LEU A 37 32.80 3.38 -9.86
CA LEU A 37 33.06 4.80 -10.12
C LEU A 37 32.36 5.34 -11.38
N GLN A 38 32.06 4.51 -12.39
CA GLN A 38 31.24 4.94 -13.53
C GLN A 38 29.76 5.09 -13.15
N ASP A 39 29.20 4.17 -12.36
CA ASP A 39 27.79 4.21 -11.97
C ASP A 39 27.50 5.40 -11.05
N GLU A 40 28.34 5.66 -10.05
CA GLU A 40 28.25 6.85 -9.20
C GLU A 40 28.39 8.15 -10.00
N ILE A 41 29.36 8.24 -10.92
CA ILE A 41 29.53 9.43 -11.78
C ILE A 41 28.37 9.58 -12.78
N SER A 42 27.78 8.48 -13.23
CA SER A 42 26.60 8.46 -14.11
C SER A 42 25.35 8.95 -13.36
N SER A 43 25.11 8.46 -12.15
CA SER A 43 24.05 8.89 -11.24
C SER A 43 24.14 10.39 -10.94
N VAL A 44 25.33 10.87 -10.55
CA VAL A 44 25.59 12.30 -10.34
C VAL A 44 25.38 13.11 -11.62
N SER A 45 25.79 12.61 -12.79
CA SER A 45 25.56 13.27 -14.08
C SER A 45 24.06 13.34 -14.44
N HIS A 46 23.28 12.31 -14.14
CA HIS A 46 21.83 12.32 -14.32
C HIS A 46 21.14 13.33 -13.40
N ALA A 47 21.42 13.29 -12.09
CA ALA A 47 20.88 14.26 -11.13
C ALA A 47 21.23 15.71 -11.51
N VAL A 48 22.46 15.94 -12.02
CA VAL A 48 22.89 17.24 -12.56
C VAL A 48 22.09 17.66 -13.79
N ASN A 49 21.83 16.74 -14.73
CA ASN A 49 21.04 17.03 -15.93
C ASN A 49 19.58 17.33 -15.59
N ASP A 50 18.99 16.62 -14.62
CA ASP A 50 17.63 16.87 -14.15
C ASP A 50 17.53 18.22 -13.40
N ILE A 51 18.53 18.57 -12.59
CA ILE A 51 18.67 19.91 -11.99
C ILE A 51 18.79 20.98 -13.07
N ALA A 52 19.59 20.76 -14.12
CA ALA A 52 19.71 21.69 -15.25
C ALA A 52 18.39 21.85 -16.04
N ALA A 53 17.63 20.76 -16.23
CA ALA A 53 16.33 20.77 -16.89
C ALA A 53 15.21 21.38 -16.02
N ALA A 54 15.33 21.31 -14.69
CA ALA A 54 14.47 22.05 -13.76
C ALA A 54 14.80 23.55 -13.77
N LEU A 55 16.09 23.91 -13.90
CA LEU A 55 16.57 25.29 -13.89
C LEU A 55 16.37 26.02 -15.22
N SER A 56 16.37 25.36 -16.38
CA SER A 56 16.04 26.02 -17.66
C SER A 56 14.61 26.58 -17.66
N ARG A 57 13.67 25.85 -17.04
CA ARG A 57 12.28 26.32 -16.80
C ARG A 57 12.21 27.54 -15.88
N LEU A 58 13.27 27.85 -15.11
CA LEU A 58 13.35 29.04 -14.29
C LEU A 58 13.60 30.31 -15.13
N GLU A 59 14.25 30.18 -16.29
CA GLU A 59 14.41 31.28 -17.25
C GLU A 59 13.08 31.61 -17.95
N ASP A 60 12.29 30.60 -18.35
CA ASP A 60 10.92 30.80 -18.86
C ASP A 60 10.05 31.57 -17.86
N VAL A 61 10.14 31.22 -16.57
CA VAL A 61 9.42 31.91 -15.49
C VAL A 61 9.95 33.33 -15.28
N ARG A 62 11.27 33.58 -15.40
CA ARG A 62 11.85 34.92 -15.32
C ARG A 62 11.33 35.80 -16.46
N ASP A 63 11.19 35.23 -17.64
CA ASP A 63 10.69 35.92 -18.83
C ASP A 63 9.16 36.12 -18.83
N ALA A 64 8.42 35.34 -18.03
CA ALA A 64 7.04 35.65 -17.68
C ALA A 64 6.93 36.77 -16.61
N VAL A 65 7.81 36.75 -15.60
CA VAL A 65 7.85 37.75 -14.51
C VAL A 65 8.31 39.13 -15.01
N SER A 66 9.25 39.19 -15.95
CA SER A 66 9.68 40.46 -16.58
C SER A 66 8.55 41.14 -17.35
N LYS A 67 7.71 40.36 -18.05
CA LYS A 67 6.50 40.85 -18.74
C LYS A 67 5.47 41.38 -17.74
N LEU A 68 5.26 40.70 -16.61
CA LEU A 68 4.39 41.15 -15.51
C LEU A 68 4.90 42.40 -14.76
N GLN A 69 6.16 42.80 -14.94
CA GLN A 69 6.72 43.99 -14.28
C GLN A 69 6.08 45.31 -14.77
N GLN A 70 5.50 45.32 -15.98
CA GLN A 70 4.84 46.51 -16.54
C GLN A 70 3.55 46.90 -15.78
N ASP A 71 2.81 45.94 -15.24
CA ASP A 71 1.54 46.18 -14.54
C ASP A 71 1.69 46.41 -13.01
N ASN A 72 2.81 46.03 -12.40
CA ASN A 72 3.02 46.23 -10.96
C ASN A 72 4.52 46.28 -10.56
N PRO A 73 5.14 47.47 -10.43
CA PRO A 73 6.59 47.60 -10.35
C PRO A 73 7.21 47.28 -8.98
N GLN A 74 6.47 47.40 -7.87
CA GLN A 74 7.05 47.22 -6.52
C GLN A 74 7.18 45.76 -6.09
N ARG A 75 6.23 44.88 -6.46
CA ARG A 75 6.20 43.48 -5.98
C ARG A 75 7.05 42.54 -6.85
N SER A 76 7.16 42.85 -8.14
CA SER A 76 7.97 42.13 -9.13
C SER A 76 9.49 42.30 -8.90
N LEU A 77 9.93 43.49 -8.51
CA LEU A 77 11.36 43.83 -8.39
C LEU A 77 12.09 43.03 -7.29
N SER A 78 11.38 42.66 -6.21
CA SER A 78 11.91 41.74 -5.19
C SER A 78 12.03 40.29 -5.70
N LEU A 79 11.13 39.88 -6.60
CA LEU A 79 11.12 38.53 -7.16
C LEU A 79 12.25 38.38 -8.18
N LEU A 80 12.36 39.32 -9.13
CA LEU A 80 13.45 39.41 -10.10
C LEU A 80 14.83 39.40 -9.42
N LYS A 81 15.04 40.24 -8.40
CA LYS A 81 16.32 40.26 -7.64
C LYS A 81 16.63 38.96 -6.90
N THR A 82 15.61 38.12 -6.65
CA THR A 82 15.81 36.77 -6.09
C THR A 82 16.13 35.78 -7.21
N MET A 83 15.42 35.83 -8.34
CA MET A 83 15.66 34.97 -9.51
C MET A 83 17.03 35.22 -10.16
N ASP A 84 17.46 36.47 -10.31
CA ASP A 84 18.78 36.81 -10.85
C ASP A 84 19.90 36.22 -9.96
N ARG A 85 19.72 36.20 -8.63
CA ARG A 85 20.64 35.51 -7.69
C ARG A 85 20.62 33.99 -7.83
N THR A 86 19.46 33.38 -8.09
CA THR A 86 19.37 31.93 -8.35
C THR A 86 20.09 31.55 -9.65
N LEU A 87 19.99 32.39 -10.68
CA LEU A 87 20.70 32.21 -11.96
C LEU A 87 22.22 32.45 -11.82
N GLU A 88 22.64 33.42 -10.98
CA GLU A 88 24.05 33.66 -10.65
C GLU A 88 24.66 32.44 -9.92
N LEU A 89 23.92 31.86 -8.97
CA LEU A 89 24.29 30.60 -8.30
C LEU A 89 24.32 29.39 -9.26
N GLN A 90 23.37 29.29 -10.19
CA GLN A 90 23.37 28.25 -11.24
C GLN A 90 24.61 28.35 -12.13
N HIS A 91 25.00 29.57 -12.54
CA HIS A 91 26.20 29.76 -13.34
C HIS A 91 27.47 29.35 -12.58
N GLU A 92 27.60 29.70 -11.29
CA GLU A 92 28.74 29.28 -10.48
C GLU A 92 28.77 27.75 -10.29
N LEU A 93 27.61 27.13 -10.03
CA LEU A 93 27.48 25.67 -9.89
C LEU A 93 27.93 24.96 -11.17
N GLY A 94 27.45 25.39 -12.35
CA GLY A 94 27.84 24.82 -13.64
C GLY A 94 29.35 24.94 -13.93
N VAL A 95 29.95 26.09 -13.61
CA VAL A 95 31.41 26.31 -13.76
C VAL A 95 32.22 25.43 -12.80
N ARG A 96 31.77 25.27 -11.54
CA ARG A 96 32.40 24.36 -10.58
C ARG A 96 32.31 22.92 -11.05
N LEU A 97 31.16 22.50 -11.58
CA LEU A 97 30.91 21.13 -12.01
C LEU A 97 31.71 20.76 -13.27
N GLN A 98 31.75 21.65 -14.28
CA GLN A 98 32.58 21.48 -15.48
C GLN A 98 34.08 21.35 -15.12
N LYS A 99 34.52 22.02 -14.05
CA LYS A 99 35.89 21.91 -13.52
C LYS A 99 36.17 20.55 -12.86
N VAL A 100 35.17 19.94 -12.21
CA VAL A 100 35.25 18.55 -11.72
C VAL A 100 35.34 17.57 -12.87
N THR A 101 34.50 17.71 -13.92
CA THR A 101 34.53 16.85 -15.11
C THR A 101 35.86 16.92 -15.89
N GLN A 102 36.56 18.06 -15.84
CA GLN A 102 37.91 18.19 -16.40
C GLN A 102 38.99 17.51 -15.51
N LEU A 103 38.83 17.55 -14.18
CA LEU A 103 39.76 16.90 -13.25
C LEU A 103 39.65 15.36 -13.26
N THR A 104 38.50 14.79 -13.59
CA THR A 104 38.29 13.33 -13.68
C THR A 104 38.67 12.71 -15.03
N GLY A 105 39.22 13.49 -15.98
CA GLY A 105 39.88 12.98 -17.19
C GLY A 105 38.99 12.32 -18.26
N VAL A 106 37.65 12.32 -18.07
CA VAL A 106 36.64 11.59 -18.86
C VAL A 106 36.70 11.87 -20.37
N THR A 107 37.12 13.09 -20.76
CA THR A 107 37.32 13.49 -22.17
C THR A 107 38.32 12.61 -22.94
N SER A 108 39.22 11.91 -22.24
CA SER A 108 40.16 10.95 -22.82
C SER A 108 39.48 9.65 -23.27
N ILE A 109 38.45 9.22 -22.54
CA ILE A 109 37.80 7.91 -22.69
C ILE A 109 36.72 7.97 -23.77
N ASN A 110 35.88 9.02 -23.77
CA ASN A 110 34.85 9.20 -24.80
C ASN A 110 35.45 9.28 -26.22
N LYS A 111 36.66 9.84 -26.36
CA LYS A 111 37.38 9.89 -27.64
C LYS A 111 37.93 8.54 -28.11
N LYS A 112 38.04 7.56 -27.20
CA LYS A 112 38.37 6.16 -27.50
C LYS A 112 37.11 5.37 -27.84
N ARG A 113 36.02 5.56 -27.07
CA ARG A 113 34.70 4.96 -27.31
C ARG A 113 34.12 5.34 -28.69
N GLN A 114 34.09 6.62 -29.05
CA GLN A 114 33.65 7.08 -30.37
C GLN A 114 34.47 6.48 -31.52
N ARG A 115 35.74 6.12 -31.28
CA ARG A 115 36.60 5.49 -32.29
C ARG A 115 36.23 4.03 -32.52
N ASN A 116 35.82 3.30 -31.48
CA ASN A 116 35.31 1.94 -31.59
C ASN A 116 33.90 1.92 -32.24
N GLU A 117 32.99 2.78 -31.79
CA GLU A 117 31.63 2.93 -32.34
C GLU A 117 31.60 3.42 -33.81
N GLN A 118 32.74 3.87 -34.34
CA GLN A 118 32.94 4.20 -35.74
C GLN A 118 33.52 3.01 -36.54
N VAL A 119 34.31 2.13 -35.90
CA VAL A 119 34.81 0.88 -36.50
C VAL A 119 33.69 -0.16 -36.60
N GLU A 120 32.87 -0.32 -35.57
CA GLU A 120 31.73 -1.25 -35.58
C GLU A 120 30.69 -0.89 -36.64
N ARG A 121 30.44 0.42 -36.86
CA ARG A 121 29.55 0.87 -37.95
C ARG A 121 30.10 0.54 -39.33
N ILE A 122 31.41 0.66 -39.56
CA ILE A 122 32.03 0.27 -40.83
C ILE A 122 31.89 -1.25 -41.04
N ALA A 123 32.09 -2.05 -39.98
CA ALA A 123 31.90 -3.50 -40.04
C ALA A 123 30.44 -3.91 -40.35
N HIS A 124 29.45 -3.22 -39.80
CA HIS A 124 28.04 -3.47 -40.13
C HIS A 124 27.69 -3.08 -41.57
N THR A 125 28.09 -1.89 -42.03
CA THR A 125 27.80 -1.43 -43.41
C THR A 125 28.48 -2.30 -44.49
N GLN A 126 29.54 -3.03 -44.17
CA GLN A 126 30.08 -4.04 -45.09
C GLN A 126 29.28 -5.35 -45.11
N ARG A 127 28.58 -5.71 -44.02
CA ARG A 127 27.80 -6.94 -43.92
C ARG A 127 26.39 -6.77 -44.50
N ASP A 128 25.75 -5.64 -44.18
CA ASP A 128 24.40 -5.32 -44.63
C ASP A 128 24.32 -5.13 -46.16
N ASN A 129 25.45 -4.90 -46.83
CA ASN A 129 25.58 -4.79 -48.29
C ASN A 129 25.74 -6.15 -49.02
N GLU A 130 26.01 -7.26 -48.32
CA GLU A 130 26.16 -8.60 -48.94
C GLU A 130 24.86 -9.43 -48.91
N GLU A 131 23.84 -8.98 -48.17
CA GLU A 131 22.53 -9.68 -48.03
C GLU A 131 21.37 -9.02 -48.82
N SER A 132 21.63 -8.04 -49.70
CA SER A 132 20.57 -7.22 -50.32
C SER A 132 20.58 -7.09 -51.86
N GLU A 133 21.12 -8.06 -52.62
CA GLU A 133 20.94 -8.14 -54.08
C GLU A 133 20.47 -9.53 -54.55
N SER A 134 19.18 -9.82 -54.42
CA SER A 134 18.53 -10.94 -55.14
C SER A 134 17.10 -10.61 -55.58
N GLU A 135 16.97 -10.22 -56.85
CA GLU A 135 15.79 -10.26 -57.72
C GLU A 135 14.47 -9.53 -57.35
N SER A 136 14.14 -8.50 -58.15
CA SER A 136 12.95 -8.59 -59.03
C SER A 136 13.06 -7.65 -60.25
N ASN A 137 13.17 -8.22 -61.46
CA ASN A 137 12.96 -7.50 -62.74
C ASN A 137 11.45 -7.55 -63.11
N ALA A 138 10.87 -6.79 -64.05
CA ALA A 138 11.35 -6.16 -65.29
C ALA A 138 10.37 -5.00 -65.72
N PRO A 139 10.34 -4.51 -66.98
CA PRO A 139 11.35 -3.69 -67.67
C PRO A 139 10.76 -2.38 -68.28
N VAL A 140 11.60 -1.53 -68.90
CA VAL A 140 11.34 -0.96 -70.25
C VAL A 140 12.60 -0.26 -70.81
N ALA A 141 12.81 -0.42 -72.11
CA ALA A 141 13.98 -0.08 -72.91
C ALA A 141 14.49 1.38 -72.90
N ILE A 142 15.76 1.54 -73.32
CA ILE A 142 16.11 2.08 -74.66
C ILE A 142 17.40 1.41 -75.16
N HIS A 143 17.46 1.08 -76.47
CA HIS A 143 18.64 0.50 -77.12
C HIS A 143 19.67 1.55 -77.56
N THR A 144 20.95 1.18 -77.55
CA THR A 144 21.93 1.54 -78.60
C THR A 144 22.93 0.39 -78.74
N GLU A 145 23.46 0.16 -79.93
CA GLU A 145 24.30 -0.98 -80.37
C GLU A 145 25.82 -0.66 -80.21
N PRO A 146 26.77 -1.56 -80.54
CA PRO A 146 26.98 -2.92 -80.01
C PRO A 146 28.49 -3.27 -79.74
N ASN A 147 28.77 -4.58 -79.58
CA ASN A 147 30.00 -5.34 -79.92
C ASN A 147 31.04 -5.78 -78.84
N GLU A 148 31.50 -7.03 -79.06
CA GLU A 148 32.81 -7.66 -78.77
C GLU A 148 33.12 -8.26 -77.38
N ASP A 149 32.55 -9.47 -77.19
CA ASP A 149 33.24 -10.78 -77.07
C ASP A 149 33.92 -11.31 -75.77
N ASP A 150 33.75 -12.64 -75.59
CA ASP A 150 34.57 -13.68 -74.92
C ASP A 150 34.78 -13.67 -73.37
N THR A 151 34.70 -14.81 -72.63
CA THR A 151 34.36 -16.23 -72.96
C THR A 151 33.92 -17.08 -71.73
N GLU A 152 33.35 -18.27 -72.01
CA GLU A 152 33.48 -19.57 -71.27
C GLU A 152 32.69 -19.86 -69.95
N ASP A 153 31.46 -20.40 -70.13
CA ASP A 153 31.08 -21.84 -70.01
C ASP A 153 30.55 -22.57 -68.73
N GLU A 154 29.55 -23.43 -69.02
CA GLU A 154 29.08 -24.73 -68.45
C GLU A 154 28.21 -24.88 -67.16
N ASP A 155 26.88 -24.80 -67.37
CA ASP A 155 25.90 -25.93 -67.47
C ASP A 155 25.07 -26.59 -66.32
N ASP A 156 23.85 -27.01 -66.78
CA ASP A 156 22.77 -27.89 -66.25
C ASP A 156 21.99 -27.49 -64.95
N SER A 157 20.65 -27.30 -64.89
CA SER A 157 19.42 -27.89 -65.53
C SER A 157 18.97 -29.28 -65.01
N GLY A 158 17.70 -29.71 -65.04
CA GLY A 158 16.42 -29.05 -65.43
C GLY A 158 15.23 -30.05 -65.64
N ALA A 159 13.96 -29.58 -65.53
CA ALA A 159 12.68 -30.26 -65.89
C ALA A 159 12.25 -31.54 -65.09
N ALA A 160 10.98 -31.92 -64.84
CA ALA A 160 9.65 -31.87 -65.52
C ALA A 160 9.42 -33.03 -66.55
N THR A 161 8.23 -33.58 -66.88
CA THR A 161 6.81 -33.13 -66.86
C THR A 161 5.74 -34.26 -66.75
N ASN A 162 4.50 -33.91 -66.35
CA ASN A 162 3.13 -34.38 -66.72
C ASN A 162 2.80 -35.75 -67.35
N GLU A 163 1.62 -36.32 -66.99
CA GLU A 163 0.62 -36.88 -67.94
C GLU A 163 -0.84 -36.83 -67.39
N GLU A 164 -1.86 -37.24 -68.17
CA GLU A 164 -3.30 -36.90 -67.99
C GLU A 164 -4.22 -38.01 -67.38
N GLN A 165 -5.42 -37.66 -66.85
CA GLN A 165 -6.75 -37.99 -67.46
C GLN A 165 -8.02 -37.75 -66.57
N SER A 166 -8.88 -36.84 -67.05
CA SER A 166 -10.35 -36.96 -67.31
C SER A 166 -11.40 -37.56 -66.33
N ILE A 167 -12.41 -36.70 -66.02
CA ILE A 167 -13.88 -36.87 -66.25
C ILE A 167 -14.90 -37.17 -65.09
N ARG A 168 -15.89 -36.26 -65.00
CA ARG A 168 -17.28 -36.30 -64.42
C ARG A 168 -17.48 -36.49 -62.91
N VAL A 169 -17.70 -35.42 -62.13
CA VAL A 169 -18.93 -34.57 -62.04
C VAL A 169 -20.23 -35.34 -61.78
N LYS A 170 -20.84 -35.09 -60.62
CA LYS A 170 -22.30 -34.87 -60.50
C LYS A 170 -22.60 -33.89 -59.36
N THR A 171 -23.59 -33.01 -59.58
CA THR A 171 -23.89 -31.83 -58.73
C THR A 171 -25.03 -32.07 -57.73
N GLU A 172 -25.06 -31.16 -56.74
CA GLU A 172 -26.13 -30.60 -55.89
C GLU A 172 -27.58 -30.61 -56.46
N PRO A 173 -28.67 -30.29 -55.69
CA PRO A 173 -28.76 -29.56 -54.40
C PRO A 173 -29.60 -30.35 -53.33
N MET A 174 -30.34 -29.85 -52.32
CA MET A 174 -30.91 -28.51 -52.04
C MET A 174 -31.37 -28.30 -50.57
N GLU A 175 -31.01 -27.14 -50.00
CA GLU A 175 -31.72 -26.23 -49.06
C GLU A 175 -32.54 -26.66 -47.79
N LEU A 176 -32.36 -25.83 -46.73
CA LEU A 176 -33.31 -25.18 -45.78
C LEU A 176 -34.55 -25.97 -45.24
N GLN A 177 -35.05 -25.75 -44.00
CA GLN A 177 -34.80 -24.68 -43.02
C GLN A 177 -35.18 -25.14 -41.59
N SER A 178 -34.37 -24.80 -40.59
CA SER A 178 -34.82 -24.34 -39.26
C SER A 178 -33.63 -23.87 -38.43
N GLU A 179 -33.73 -22.68 -37.85
CA GLU A 179 -32.65 -22.01 -37.13
C GLU A 179 -32.78 -22.18 -35.61
N VAL A 180 -31.67 -21.83 -34.93
CA VAL A 180 -31.54 -21.29 -33.55
C VAL A 180 -30.66 -22.14 -32.62
N ALA A 181 -29.67 -21.45 -32.03
CA ALA A 181 -28.80 -21.84 -30.91
C ALA A 181 -27.79 -23.00 -31.12
N ALA A 182 -26.58 -22.66 -31.63
CA ALA A 182 -25.28 -22.99 -31.00
C ALA A 182 -24.09 -22.61 -31.91
N LEU A 183 -23.66 -21.33 -31.95
CA LEU A 183 -22.49 -20.92 -32.76
C LEU A 183 -21.75 -19.65 -32.26
N GLU A 184 -21.46 -19.57 -30.96
CA GLU A 184 -20.61 -18.51 -30.37
C GLU A 184 -19.44 -19.08 -29.53
N SER A 185 -18.54 -19.81 -30.19
CA SER A 185 -17.14 -19.97 -29.73
C SER A 185 -16.24 -20.27 -30.93
N VAL A 186 -14.97 -19.86 -30.87
CA VAL A 186 -13.95 -20.04 -31.93
C VAL A 186 -14.27 -19.31 -33.26
N LYS A 187 -14.33 -17.96 -33.22
CA LYS A 187 -13.85 -17.11 -34.34
C LYS A 187 -13.53 -15.68 -33.90
N ARG A 188 -12.33 -15.43 -33.36
CA ARG A 188 -11.76 -14.07 -33.25
C ARG A 188 -10.24 -13.97 -33.07
N GLU A 189 -9.49 -14.79 -33.79
CA GLU A 189 -8.29 -14.25 -34.44
C GLU A 189 -8.75 -13.34 -35.59
N GLY A 190 -8.08 -12.24 -35.93
CA GLY A 190 -6.96 -11.58 -35.28
C GLY A 190 -6.62 -10.32 -36.07
N GLN A 191 -5.97 -9.32 -35.48
CA GLN A 191 -5.48 -8.17 -36.26
C GLN A 191 -4.23 -7.54 -35.63
N GLN A 192 -3.11 -7.66 -36.34
CA GLN A 192 -1.88 -6.94 -36.04
C GLN A 192 -2.06 -5.45 -36.34
N VAL A 193 -1.44 -4.59 -35.52
CA VAL A 193 -0.95 -3.28 -35.97
C VAL A 193 0.47 -3.12 -35.40
N THR A 194 1.46 -3.23 -36.28
CA THR A 194 2.87 -3.10 -35.94
C THR A 194 3.32 -1.66 -36.21
N THR A 195 4.04 -1.01 -35.29
CA THR A 195 4.97 0.08 -35.68
C THR A 195 6.04 0.39 -34.64
N GLN A 196 7.30 0.26 -35.07
CA GLN A 196 8.49 1.01 -34.64
C GLN A 196 8.97 0.93 -33.18
N SER A 197 9.93 0.01 -33.02
CA SER A 197 11.06 0.03 -32.09
C SER A 197 11.66 1.40 -31.79
N LEU A 198 12.08 1.60 -30.54
CA LEU A 198 13.45 2.08 -30.27
C LEU A 198 13.98 1.41 -28.98
N VAL A 199 15.21 0.88 -29.03
CA VAL A 199 15.91 0.23 -27.91
C VAL A 199 17.20 1.01 -27.61
N PRO A 200 17.62 1.09 -26.34
CA PRO A 200 19.01 0.79 -26.04
C PRO A 200 19.14 -0.31 -24.96
N LEU A 201 20.17 -1.13 -25.10
CA LEU A 201 20.59 -2.11 -24.08
C LEU A 201 21.19 -1.38 -22.87
N ILE A 202 21.13 -2.03 -21.69
CA ILE A 202 22.32 -2.50 -20.97
C ILE A 202 21.89 -3.57 -19.94
N HIS A 203 22.83 -4.46 -19.59
CA HIS A 203 22.65 -5.61 -18.72
C HIS A 203 23.30 -5.37 -17.34
N ASP A 204 23.03 -6.28 -16.39
CA ASP A 204 23.76 -6.50 -15.14
C ASP A 204 23.79 -5.37 -14.08
N ALA A 205 23.02 -5.57 -13.00
CA ALA A 205 23.22 -4.90 -11.72
C ALA A 205 22.89 -5.86 -10.56
N GLY A 206 23.91 -6.33 -9.83
CA GLY A 206 23.75 -7.06 -8.57
C GLY A 206 23.75 -6.10 -7.37
N PRO A 207 23.04 -6.40 -6.27
CA PRO A 207 22.93 -5.48 -5.13
C PRO A 207 24.24 -5.39 -4.32
N ALA A 208 24.76 -4.18 -4.14
CA ALA A 208 25.98 -3.91 -3.38
C ALA A 208 25.70 -3.78 -1.85
N PRO A 209 26.46 -4.45 -0.96
CA PRO A 209 26.20 -4.42 0.48
C PRO A 209 27.10 -3.44 1.27
N ALA A 210 26.55 -2.35 1.81
CA ALA A 210 27.30 -1.45 2.71
C ALA A 210 26.41 -0.56 3.62
N LEU A 211 25.83 -1.09 4.72
CA LEU A 211 25.10 -0.22 5.68
C LEU A 211 25.01 -0.69 7.15
N GLU A 212 25.06 -1.99 7.49
CA GLU A 212 24.79 -2.45 8.87
C GLU A 212 25.76 -1.90 9.95
N THR A 213 27.05 -1.78 9.65
CA THR A 213 28.03 -1.22 10.61
C THR A 213 27.90 0.29 10.79
N VAL A 214 27.32 0.99 9.80
CA VAL A 214 27.01 2.43 9.89
C VAL A 214 25.73 2.64 10.70
N ALA A 215 24.73 1.77 10.53
CA ALA A 215 23.40 1.88 11.13
C ALA A 215 23.42 2.02 12.68
N GLN A 216 24.35 1.40 13.40
CA GLN A 216 24.41 1.56 14.87
C GLN A 216 24.91 2.94 15.34
N SER A 217 25.71 3.64 14.52
CA SER A 217 26.02 5.06 14.71
C SER A 217 24.93 5.98 14.13
N GLN A 218 24.39 5.63 12.96
CA GLN A 218 23.36 6.40 12.27
C GLN A 218 22.08 6.48 13.09
N ASN A 219 21.61 5.37 13.69
CA ASN A 219 20.40 5.32 14.55
C ASN A 219 20.42 6.26 15.77
N ARG A 220 21.57 6.85 16.14
CA ARG A 220 21.61 7.95 17.13
C ARG A 220 21.52 9.34 16.49
N LEU A 221 22.11 9.55 15.32
CA LEU A 221 22.07 10.81 14.59
C LEU A 221 20.72 10.98 13.88
N ASP A 222 20.19 9.92 13.28
CA ASP A 222 18.88 9.91 12.61
C ASP A 222 17.73 10.01 13.61
N SER A 223 17.86 9.52 14.84
CA SER A 223 16.82 9.72 15.86
C SER A 223 16.70 11.19 16.28
N ASP A 224 17.84 11.90 16.42
CA ASP A 224 17.86 13.35 16.62
C ASP A 224 17.41 14.10 15.35
N SER A 225 17.80 13.63 14.15
CA SER A 225 17.42 14.23 12.86
C SER A 225 15.91 14.10 12.58
N VAL A 226 15.32 12.93 12.77
CA VAL A 226 13.88 12.68 12.57
C VAL A 226 13.05 13.41 13.64
N MET A 227 13.55 13.54 14.88
CA MET A 227 12.92 14.43 15.87
C MET A 227 12.99 15.90 15.47
N MET A 228 14.07 16.33 14.82
CA MET A 228 14.24 17.69 14.31
C MET A 228 13.36 17.94 13.07
N GLU A 229 13.31 17.04 12.09
CA GLU A 229 12.39 17.11 10.95
C GLU A 229 10.93 17.00 11.37
N ALA A 230 10.58 16.16 12.35
CA ALA A 230 9.22 16.13 12.90
C ALA A 230 8.87 17.47 13.58
N ALA A 231 9.82 18.12 14.26
CA ALA A 231 9.63 19.45 14.82
C ALA A 231 9.53 20.54 13.73
N GLU A 232 10.28 20.44 12.63
CA GLU A 232 10.20 21.39 11.51
C GLU A 232 8.98 21.18 10.62
N ALA A 233 8.55 19.94 10.38
CA ALA A 233 7.28 19.62 9.77
C ALA A 233 6.09 20.06 10.64
N SER A 234 6.21 19.96 11.98
CA SER A 234 5.21 20.52 12.89
C SER A 234 5.18 22.04 12.81
N ARG A 235 6.33 22.73 12.80
CA ARG A 235 6.40 24.19 12.60
C ARG A 235 5.86 24.60 11.23
N ALA A 236 6.16 23.86 10.17
CA ALA A 236 5.66 24.11 8.83
C ALA A 236 4.13 23.95 8.76
N ASN A 237 3.57 22.95 9.44
CA ASN A 237 2.12 22.82 9.60
C ASN A 237 1.51 24.01 10.38
N GLU A 238 2.10 24.41 11.51
CA GLU A 238 1.64 25.60 12.25
C GLU A 238 1.72 26.88 11.38
N GLN A 239 2.79 27.03 10.61
CA GLN A 239 3.03 28.18 9.74
C GLN A 239 2.05 28.23 8.55
N ILE A 240 1.82 27.10 7.88
CA ILE A 240 0.82 26.96 6.79
C ILE A 240 -0.60 27.21 7.34
N VAL A 241 -0.94 26.65 8.50
CA VAL A 241 -2.23 26.91 9.17
C VAL A 241 -2.37 28.40 9.50
N SER A 242 -1.30 29.09 9.92
CA SER A 242 -1.33 30.53 10.19
C SER A 242 -1.52 31.39 8.92
N GLU A 243 -0.79 31.11 7.84
CA GLU A 243 -0.92 31.86 6.58
C GLU A 243 -2.28 31.66 5.89
N VAL A 244 -2.86 30.46 6.01
CA VAL A 244 -4.20 30.17 5.48
C VAL A 244 -5.29 30.85 6.33
N ALA A 245 -5.10 30.98 7.65
CA ALA A 245 -6.07 31.57 8.56
C ALA A 245 -6.23 33.10 8.42
N ASP A 246 -5.18 33.85 8.04
CA ASP A 246 -5.26 35.32 7.94
C ASP A 246 -5.69 35.84 6.54
N ARG A 247 -5.64 35.00 5.49
CA ARG A 247 -6.07 35.40 4.12
C ARG A 247 -7.52 35.92 3.99
N PRO A 248 -8.54 35.41 4.73
CA PRO A 248 -9.90 35.95 4.63
C PRO A 248 -10.00 37.43 5.03
N ARG A 249 -9.36 37.79 6.15
CA ARG A 249 -9.47 39.12 6.78
C ARG A 249 -8.92 40.23 5.90
N LEU A 250 -7.84 39.98 5.15
CA LEU A 250 -7.16 40.99 4.35
C LEU A 250 -8.03 41.53 3.19
N ASN A 251 -8.93 40.69 2.65
CA ASN A 251 -9.84 41.09 1.56
C ASN A 251 -11.05 41.88 2.06
N GLU A 252 -11.51 41.64 3.30
CA GLU A 252 -12.55 42.46 3.92
C GLU A 252 -12.01 43.81 4.39
N PHE A 253 -10.78 43.85 4.94
CA PHE A 253 -10.17 45.09 5.45
C PHE A 253 -10.02 46.17 4.36
N LYS A 254 -9.64 45.77 3.13
CA LYS A 254 -9.59 46.66 1.96
C LYS A 254 -10.95 47.24 1.53
N ARG A 255 -12.06 46.69 2.03
CA ARG A 255 -13.43 47.10 1.68
C ARG A 255 -14.06 48.06 2.70
N MET A 256 -13.42 48.22 3.88
CA MET A 256 -13.92 49.07 4.98
C MET A 256 -13.08 50.35 5.20
N ALA A 257 -11.84 50.41 4.72
CA ALA A 257 -10.94 51.56 4.88
C ALA A 257 -11.30 52.73 3.93
N GLY A 258 -12.52 53.31 4.07
CA GLY A 258 -13.11 54.16 3.03
C GLY A 258 -14.08 55.27 3.48
N GLN A 259 -14.04 55.75 4.72
CA GLN A 259 -14.64 57.05 5.07
C GLN A 259 -14.01 57.69 6.33
N GLU A 260 -14.32 58.97 6.57
CA GLU A 260 -13.43 59.91 7.27
C GLU A 260 -13.64 60.04 8.79
N PHE A 261 -12.62 60.59 9.46
CA PHE A 261 -12.68 61.05 10.85
C PHE A 261 -13.60 62.27 11.00
N VAL A 262 -14.42 62.29 12.06
CA VAL A 262 -14.91 63.53 12.70
C VAL A 262 -14.75 63.39 14.21
N ASP A 263 -14.11 64.38 14.83
CA ASP A 263 -13.94 64.51 16.27
C ASP A 263 -14.92 65.55 16.81
N PHE A 264 -15.54 65.30 17.99
CA PHE A 264 -16.11 66.34 18.82
C PHE A 264 -16.25 65.89 20.29
N SER A 265 -15.88 66.79 21.21
CA SER A 265 -15.91 66.59 22.66
C SER A 265 -17.14 67.22 23.29
N GLU A 266 -17.76 66.57 24.28
CA GLU A 266 -18.53 67.24 25.33
C GLU A 266 -18.56 66.46 26.67
N GLY A 267 -18.92 67.13 27.77
CA GLY A 267 -18.61 66.71 29.14
C GLY A 267 -19.71 65.96 29.93
N PRO A 268 -19.38 65.40 31.12
CA PRO A 268 -20.24 64.44 31.84
C PRO A 268 -21.15 65.06 32.93
N PRO A 269 -22.36 64.48 33.16
CA PRO A 269 -23.15 64.75 34.37
C PRO A 269 -23.53 63.49 35.20
N LYS A 270 -22.83 63.32 36.33
CA LYS A 270 -23.34 62.94 37.68
C LYS A 270 -24.16 61.64 37.90
N LEU A 271 -23.67 60.80 38.81
CA LEU A 271 -24.37 59.64 39.38
C LEU A 271 -25.60 60.01 40.25
N ARG A 272 -26.58 59.10 40.33
CA ARG A 272 -27.37 58.74 41.54
C ARG A 272 -27.88 57.26 41.42
N PRO A 273 -28.31 56.59 42.51
CA PRO A 273 -27.92 55.19 42.72
C PRO A 273 -29.03 54.10 42.64
N SER A 274 -28.54 52.86 42.66
CA SER A 274 -29.16 51.61 43.18
C SER A 274 -30.43 51.05 42.53
N THR A 275 -30.23 50.04 41.66
CA THR A 275 -31.28 49.08 41.21
C THR A 275 -30.88 47.61 41.48
N SER A 276 -29.93 47.39 42.40
CA SER A 276 -29.15 46.14 42.56
C SER A 276 -29.91 44.89 43.06
N GLN A 277 -31.24 44.94 43.19
CA GLN A 277 -32.05 43.84 43.75
C GLN A 277 -33.26 43.43 42.89
N ARG A 278 -33.48 44.03 41.70
CA ARG A 278 -34.47 43.51 40.73
C ARG A 278 -33.87 42.68 39.59
N ALA A 279 -32.58 42.82 39.32
CA ALA A 279 -31.91 42.12 38.22
C ALA A 279 -31.68 40.62 38.45
N LEU A 280 -31.61 40.14 39.69
CA LEU A 280 -31.38 38.71 39.98
C LEU A 280 -32.60 37.84 39.60
N ASN A 281 -33.82 38.33 39.81
CA ASN A 281 -35.04 37.53 39.67
C ASN A 281 -35.57 37.44 38.23
N SER A 282 -34.90 38.02 37.24
CA SER A 282 -35.24 37.84 35.81
C SER A 282 -34.33 36.85 35.08
N VAL A 283 -33.34 36.25 35.77
CA VAL A 283 -32.42 35.28 35.18
C VAL A 283 -33.06 33.89 35.07
N ASP A 284 -33.89 33.50 36.04
CA ASP A 284 -34.56 32.19 36.07
C ASP A 284 -35.55 31.97 34.92
N THR A 285 -36.05 33.05 34.29
CA THR A 285 -36.97 32.99 33.15
C THR A 285 -36.28 32.66 31.81
N ILE A 286 -34.94 32.62 31.77
CA ILE A 286 -34.18 32.59 30.51
C ILE A 286 -34.16 31.21 29.84
N MET A 287 -34.28 30.10 30.59
CA MET A 287 -34.09 28.72 30.09
C MET A 287 -35.38 27.86 30.05
N GLN A 288 -36.44 28.35 29.41
CA GLN A 288 -37.59 27.49 29.08
C GLN A 288 -37.25 26.46 27.98
N GLN A 289 -37.58 25.19 28.22
CA GLN A 289 -37.43 24.09 27.26
C GLN A 289 -38.42 24.20 26.08
N PRO A 290 -38.08 23.65 24.89
CA PRO A 290 -38.96 23.71 23.72
C PRO A 290 -40.27 22.93 23.92
N GLU A 291 -41.38 23.50 23.43
CA GLU A 291 -42.71 22.90 23.49
C GLU A 291 -42.76 21.58 22.71
N GLY A 292 -42.86 20.45 23.43
CA GLY A 292 -42.98 19.13 22.82
C GLY A 292 -43.54 18.10 23.77
N SER A 293 -44.18 17.06 23.21
CA SER A 293 -44.67 15.93 24.00
C SER A 293 -43.52 15.30 24.81
N PRO A 294 -43.80 14.71 25.99
CA PRO A 294 -42.77 14.04 26.78
C PRO A 294 -41.99 13.00 25.96
N LEU A 295 -42.70 12.25 25.11
CA LEU A 295 -42.12 11.29 24.17
C LEU A 295 -41.15 11.95 23.17
N ALA A 296 -41.52 13.06 22.54
CA ALA A 296 -40.64 13.76 21.58
C ALA A 296 -39.41 14.39 22.26
N ARG A 297 -39.51 14.78 23.54
CA ARG A 297 -38.35 15.22 24.33
C ARG A 297 -37.44 14.04 24.72
N PHE A 298 -38.02 12.90 25.11
CA PHE A 298 -37.27 11.67 25.39
C PHE A 298 -36.53 11.13 24.14
N ILE A 299 -37.19 11.06 22.99
CA ILE A 299 -36.59 10.60 21.72
C ILE A 299 -35.41 11.49 21.32
N ARG A 300 -35.58 12.83 21.37
CA ARG A 300 -34.48 13.78 21.08
C ARG A 300 -33.30 13.61 22.05
N LEU A 301 -33.57 13.35 23.32
CA LEU A 301 -32.51 13.07 24.30
C LEU A 301 -31.76 11.77 23.99
N VAL A 302 -32.46 10.67 23.76
CA VAL A 302 -31.82 9.37 23.43
C VAL A 302 -30.98 9.48 22.16
N HIS A 303 -31.47 10.21 21.15
CA HIS A 303 -30.73 10.52 19.94
C HIS A 303 -29.47 11.35 20.21
N ARG A 304 -29.55 12.44 20.99
CA ARG A 304 -28.38 13.24 21.41
C ARG A 304 -27.33 12.41 22.16
N LEU A 305 -27.75 11.51 23.05
CA LEU A 305 -26.85 10.60 23.78
C LEU A 305 -26.18 9.58 22.84
N ALA A 306 -26.89 9.06 21.85
CA ALA A 306 -26.30 8.21 20.82
C ALA A 306 -25.29 8.97 19.94
N VAL A 307 -25.58 10.21 19.53
CA VAL A 307 -24.64 11.08 18.79
C VAL A 307 -23.36 11.33 19.59
N PHE A 308 -23.47 11.53 20.92
CA PHE A 308 -22.33 11.65 21.82
C PHE A 308 -21.52 10.34 21.93
N ALA A 309 -22.18 9.18 22.01
CA ALA A 309 -21.51 7.88 22.02
C ALA A 309 -20.75 7.60 20.70
N PHE A 310 -21.33 7.95 19.54
CA PHE A 310 -20.63 7.83 18.25
C PHE A 310 -19.45 8.80 18.11
N ALA A 311 -19.48 9.96 18.78
CA ALA A 311 -18.32 10.84 18.84
C ALA A 311 -17.17 10.27 19.69
N ILE A 312 -17.49 9.48 20.74
CA ILE A 312 -16.50 8.71 21.50
C ILE A 312 -15.94 7.57 20.63
N LEU A 313 -16.79 6.82 19.92
CA LEU A 313 -16.35 5.76 19.01
C LEU A 313 -15.41 6.29 17.91
N TYR A 314 -15.67 7.49 17.38
CA TYR A 314 -14.75 8.15 16.43
C TYR A 314 -13.38 8.47 17.05
N VAL A 315 -13.33 8.88 18.32
CA VAL A 315 -12.07 9.05 19.07
C VAL A 315 -11.37 7.71 19.28
N GLU A 316 -12.10 6.66 19.65
CA GLU A 316 -11.59 5.30 19.84
C GLU A 316 -10.93 4.77 18.56
N ILE A 317 -11.61 4.87 17.41
CA ILE A 317 -11.07 4.52 16.07
C ILE A 317 -9.79 5.32 15.77
N SER A 318 -9.81 6.63 16.04
CA SER A 318 -8.66 7.51 15.80
C SER A 318 -7.46 7.18 16.69
N LEU A 319 -7.69 6.79 17.95
CA LEU A 319 -6.66 6.34 18.89
C LEU A 319 -6.14 4.93 18.55
N HIS A 320 -6.98 4.02 18.07
CA HIS A 320 -6.55 2.71 17.58
C HIS A 320 -5.64 2.83 16.35
N SER A 321 -5.98 3.72 15.41
CA SER A 321 -5.10 4.02 14.26
C SER A 321 -3.77 4.63 14.71
N PHE A 322 -3.80 5.67 15.57
CA PHE A 322 -2.58 6.26 16.14
C PHE A 322 -1.69 5.25 16.89
N SER A 323 -2.27 4.44 17.77
CA SER A 323 -1.55 3.42 18.54
C SER A 323 -0.95 2.34 17.62
N THR A 324 -1.68 1.92 16.58
CA THR A 324 -1.20 0.95 15.60
C THR A 324 -0.06 1.51 14.76
N ALA A 325 -0.15 2.79 14.35
CA ALA A 325 0.94 3.49 13.67
C ALA A 325 2.21 3.55 14.53
N MET A 326 2.09 3.95 15.80
CA MET A 326 3.22 3.98 16.73
C MET A 326 3.83 2.60 16.99
N ILE A 327 3.03 1.53 17.01
CA ILE A 327 3.55 0.16 17.14
C ILE A 327 4.40 -0.23 15.92
N ILE A 328 3.97 0.10 14.70
CA ILE A 328 4.73 -0.21 13.46
C ILE A 328 5.98 0.67 13.33
N LEU A 329 5.94 1.92 13.77
CA LEU A 329 7.12 2.81 13.79
C LEU A 329 8.19 2.38 14.82
N HIS A 330 7.83 1.61 15.85
CA HIS A 330 8.77 1.12 16.85
C HIS A 330 9.47 -0.20 16.46
N GLY A 331 9.07 -0.85 15.36
CA GLY A 331 9.74 -2.05 14.87
C GLY A 331 8.85 -2.94 14.00
N SER A 332 9.41 -4.08 13.56
CA SER A 332 8.72 -5.09 12.77
C SER A 332 7.49 -5.64 13.50
N VAL A 333 6.31 -5.50 12.88
CA VAL A 333 5.09 -6.13 13.38
C VAL A 333 4.98 -7.52 12.76
N SER A 334 5.48 -8.51 13.49
CA SER A 334 5.36 -9.94 13.16
C SER A 334 4.01 -10.52 13.58
N HIS A 335 3.40 -11.35 12.74
CA HIS A 335 2.19 -12.13 13.07
C HIS A 335 2.29 -13.55 12.53
N ASP A 336 1.97 -14.54 13.37
CA ASP A 336 1.93 -15.94 12.98
C ASP A 336 0.64 -16.24 12.20
N LEU A 337 0.78 -16.80 11.01
CA LEU A 337 -0.33 -17.18 10.14
C LEU A 337 -0.83 -18.59 10.48
N PRO A 338 -2.07 -18.95 10.11
CA PRO A 338 -2.57 -20.31 10.26
C PRO A 338 -1.68 -21.32 9.52
N VAL A 339 -1.34 -22.42 10.21
CA VAL A 339 -0.50 -23.50 9.65
C VAL A 339 -1.18 -24.11 8.43
N GLN A 340 -0.52 -24.04 7.28
CA GLN A 340 -1.03 -24.65 6.05
C GLN A 340 -0.69 -26.15 6.06
N THR A 341 -1.60 -26.98 5.54
CA THR A 341 -1.44 -28.43 5.49
C THR A 341 -1.70 -28.91 4.08
N HIS A 342 -0.65 -29.22 3.33
CA HIS A 342 -0.76 -29.89 2.04
C HIS A 342 -0.78 -31.40 2.27
N LYS A 343 -1.66 -32.13 1.58
CA LYS A 343 -1.89 -33.56 1.75
C LYS A 343 -1.48 -34.33 0.51
N ALA A 344 -1.05 -35.57 0.69
CA ALA A 344 -0.90 -36.57 -0.36
C ALA A 344 -1.72 -37.80 0.07
N SER A 345 -2.83 -38.08 -0.61
CA SER A 345 -3.88 -38.97 -0.07
C SER A 345 -3.75 -40.43 -0.50
N LEU A 346 -3.04 -40.73 -1.60
CA LEU A 346 -2.96 -42.08 -2.15
C LEU A 346 -1.72 -42.83 -1.65
N ILE A 347 -0.60 -42.14 -1.45
CA ILE A 347 0.67 -42.79 -1.08
C ILE A 347 0.57 -43.66 0.19
N LEU A 348 -0.31 -43.30 1.13
CA LEU A 348 -0.58 -44.09 2.34
C LEU A 348 -1.24 -45.44 2.03
N ASP A 349 -2.25 -45.47 1.17
CA ASP A 349 -2.91 -46.73 0.75
C ASP A 349 -1.93 -47.63 -0.02
N TYR A 350 -1.05 -47.03 -0.83
CA TYR A 350 -0.02 -47.75 -1.58
C TYR A 350 1.14 -48.27 -0.71
N ALA A 351 1.56 -47.51 0.31
CA ALA A 351 2.56 -47.96 1.29
C ALA A 351 1.99 -49.02 2.26
N GLY A 352 0.69 -48.94 2.56
CA GLY A 352 0.00 -49.87 3.45
C GLY A 352 0.37 -49.68 4.92
N THR A 353 0.17 -50.75 5.71
CA THR A 353 0.19 -50.69 7.19
C THR A 353 1.34 -51.46 7.83
N SER A 354 2.42 -51.71 7.08
CA SER A 354 3.59 -52.48 7.55
C SER A 354 4.87 -52.15 6.76
N THR A 355 5.77 -53.13 6.60
CA THR A 355 7.00 -53.02 5.80
C THR A 355 6.72 -52.73 4.32
N ILE A 356 7.51 -51.84 3.71
CA ILE A 356 7.36 -51.44 2.30
C ILE A 356 7.50 -52.64 1.34
N GLU A 357 8.33 -53.65 1.64
CA GLU A 357 8.38 -54.89 0.84
C GLU A 357 7.01 -55.58 0.74
N ALA A 358 6.21 -55.55 1.81
CA ALA A 358 4.87 -56.16 1.88
C ALA A 358 3.74 -55.22 1.41
N SER A 359 4.06 -54.01 0.99
CA SER A 359 3.09 -52.97 0.60
C SER A 359 2.28 -53.34 -0.65
N PRO A 360 1.06 -52.79 -0.82
CA PRO A 360 0.32 -52.84 -2.09
C PRO A 360 1.13 -52.32 -3.29
N LEU A 361 1.96 -51.30 -3.10
CA LEU A 361 2.88 -50.77 -4.11
C LEU A 361 3.82 -51.87 -4.65
N VAL A 362 4.53 -52.58 -3.77
CA VAL A 362 5.46 -53.64 -4.19
C VAL A 362 4.71 -54.90 -4.65
N GLN A 363 3.75 -55.38 -3.86
CA GLN A 363 3.13 -56.69 -4.08
C GLN A 363 2.07 -56.67 -5.18
N GLN A 364 1.29 -55.59 -5.34
CA GLN A 364 0.18 -55.52 -6.30
C GLN A 364 0.57 -54.74 -7.55
N VAL A 365 1.10 -53.52 -7.42
CA VAL A 365 1.46 -52.68 -8.59
C VAL A 365 2.72 -53.21 -9.28
N LEU A 366 3.77 -53.50 -8.51
CA LEU A 366 5.02 -54.06 -9.04
C LEU A 366 5.02 -55.60 -9.10
N LYS A 367 3.94 -56.27 -8.70
CA LYS A 367 3.78 -57.74 -8.77
C LYS A 367 4.92 -58.51 -8.07
N GLY A 368 5.47 -57.94 -7.01
CA GLY A 368 6.56 -58.51 -6.21
C GLY A 368 7.96 -58.36 -6.82
N THR A 369 8.16 -57.66 -7.95
CA THR A 369 9.51 -57.39 -8.48
C THR A 369 10.03 -56.00 -8.10
N THR A 370 11.25 -55.97 -7.57
CA THR A 370 11.98 -54.75 -7.16
C THR A 370 13.05 -54.34 -8.17
N SER A 371 13.08 -54.95 -9.36
CA SER A 371 14.07 -54.62 -10.39
C SER A 371 13.92 -53.17 -10.89
N PRO A 372 15.02 -52.43 -11.12
CA PRO A 372 14.99 -51.07 -11.64
C PRO A 372 14.13 -50.91 -12.90
N ARG A 373 13.27 -49.91 -12.89
CA ARG A 373 12.41 -49.53 -14.01
C ARG A 373 12.97 -48.28 -14.68
N SER A 374 12.74 -48.14 -15.98
CA SER A 374 13.09 -46.94 -16.76
C SER A 374 12.09 -45.79 -16.60
N THR A 375 10.88 -46.05 -16.09
CA THR A 375 9.79 -45.07 -15.94
C THR A 375 9.56 -44.67 -14.48
N SER A 376 8.88 -43.54 -14.27
CA SER A 376 8.22 -43.19 -13.00
C SER A 376 6.88 -43.93 -12.88
N LEU A 377 6.28 -43.84 -11.69
CA LEU A 377 4.93 -44.31 -11.39
C LEU A 377 4.09 -43.15 -10.83
N TYR A 378 2.97 -42.83 -11.48
CA TYR A 378 2.06 -41.78 -11.05
C TYR A 378 0.80 -42.43 -10.47
N LEU A 379 0.51 -42.18 -9.19
CA LEU A 379 -0.64 -42.75 -8.49
C LEU A 379 -1.87 -41.87 -8.77
N GLU A 380 -2.81 -42.35 -9.60
CA GLU A 380 -3.97 -41.55 -10.03
C GLU A 380 -5.23 -41.80 -9.20
N THR A 381 -5.39 -43.02 -8.69
CA THR A 381 -6.43 -43.43 -7.73
C THR A 381 -5.85 -44.49 -6.79
N ALA A 382 -6.60 -44.97 -5.80
CA ALA A 382 -6.19 -46.07 -4.91
C ALA A 382 -5.94 -47.41 -5.64
N THR A 383 -6.31 -47.56 -6.92
CA THR A 383 -6.06 -48.78 -7.72
C THR A 383 -5.51 -48.53 -9.12
N THR A 384 -5.49 -47.30 -9.61
CA THR A 384 -5.03 -46.92 -10.97
C THR A 384 -3.71 -46.18 -10.89
N GLN A 385 -2.75 -46.55 -11.74
CA GLN A 385 -1.47 -45.86 -11.89
C GLN A 385 -1.18 -45.57 -13.36
N SER A 386 -0.51 -44.44 -13.60
CA SER A 386 0.01 -43.99 -14.89
C SER A 386 1.54 -44.08 -14.92
N SER A 387 2.12 -43.99 -16.12
CA SER A 387 3.57 -43.90 -16.36
C SER A 387 3.99 -42.69 -17.19
N THR A 388 3.03 -41.84 -17.58
CA THR A 388 3.24 -40.65 -18.42
C THR A 388 2.98 -39.33 -17.70
N GLY A 389 2.19 -39.32 -16.63
CA GLY A 389 1.82 -38.12 -15.86
C GLY A 389 0.52 -38.30 -15.10
N CYS A 390 0.08 -37.24 -14.42
CA CYS A 390 -1.13 -37.21 -13.59
C CYS A 390 -2.35 -36.68 -14.37
N SER A 391 -3.13 -37.56 -15.03
CA SER A 391 -4.20 -37.14 -15.96
C SER A 391 -5.34 -36.32 -15.34
N ASN A 392 -5.59 -36.47 -14.04
CA ASN A 392 -6.65 -35.76 -13.31
C ASN A 392 -6.22 -34.38 -12.75
N ALA A 393 -4.92 -34.06 -12.75
CA ALA A 393 -4.38 -32.84 -12.15
C ALA A 393 -4.28 -31.72 -13.20
N ARG A 394 -5.13 -30.69 -13.09
CA ARG A 394 -5.31 -29.66 -14.13
C ARG A 394 -4.07 -28.80 -14.40
N ASN A 395 -3.32 -28.50 -13.35
CA ASN A 395 -2.14 -27.63 -13.42
C ASN A 395 -0.83 -28.44 -13.29
N PHE A 396 -0.86 -29.72 -13.68
CA PHE A 396 0.28 -30.63 -13.55
C PHE A 396 1.48 -30.16 -14.39
N ASN A 397 2.53 -29.68 -13.73
CA ASN A 397 3.82 -29.44 -14.37
C ASN A 397 4.50 -30.79 -14.65
N ALA A 398 4.51 -31.19 -15.93
CA ALA A 398 5.05 -32.46 -16.38
C ALA A 398 6.60 -32.52 -16.37
N GLU A 399 7.27 -31.37 -16.27
CA GLU A 399 8.74 -31.26 -16.34
C GLU A 399 9.36 -31.45 -14.95
N ILE A 400 8.85 -30.75 -13.93
CA ILE A 400 9.21 -30.95 -12.50
C ILE A 400 8.98 -32.40 -12.07
N TYR A 401 7.89 -33.02 -12.53
CA TYR A 401 7.56 -34.40 -12.19
C TYR A 401 8.04 -35.42 -13.23
N SER A 402 8.85 -35.01 -14.21
CA SER A 402 9.35 -35.88 -15.27
C SER A 402 10.25 -36.99 -14.72
N ASN A 403 10.24 -38.15 -15.40
CA ASN A 403 11.12 -39.27 -15.07
C ASN A 403 12.61 -38.92 -15.23
N GLU A 404 12.94 -37.96 -16.09
CA GLU A 404 14.31 -37.47 -16.28
C GLU A 404 14.75 -36.59 -15.11
N PHE A 405 14.00 -35.51 -14.82
CA PHE A 405 14.32 -34.60 -13.73
C PHE A 405 14.34 -35.29 -12.36
N LEU A 406 13.32 -36.10 -12.05
CA LEU A 406 13.26 -36.82 -10.77
C LEU A 406 14.43 -37.80 -10.61
N ARG A 407 14.99 -38.36 -11.69
CA ARG A 407 16.18 -39.21 -11.62
C ARG A 407 17.47 -38.40 -11.52
N PHE A 408 17.55 -37.26 -12.22
CA PHE A 408 18.65 -36.30 -12.13
C PHE A 408 18.84 -35.77 -10.69
N ILE A 409 17.76 -35.42 -10.00
CA ILE A 409 17.81 -35.03 -8.58
C ILE A 409 18.32 -36.19 -7.70
N PHE A 410 17.83 -37.41 -7.91
CA PHE A 410 18.30 -38.59 -7.16
C PHE A 410 19.79 -38.90 -7.41
N SER A 411 20.26 -38.80 -8.65
CA SER A 411 21.69 -38.99 -8.96
C SER A 411 22.56 -37.88 -8.41
N SER A 412 22.08 -36.62 -8.40
CA SER A 412 22.81 -35.49 -7.81
C SER A 412 22.94 -35.64 -6.30
N LEU A 413 21.89 -36.11 -5.62
CA LEU A 413 21.94 -36.49 -4.20
C LEU A 413 22.94 -37.62 -3.95
N GLN A 414 22.93 -38.67 -4.78
CA GLN A 414 23.91 -39.77 -4.71
C GLN A 414 25.35 -39.32 -5.00
N MET A 415 25.58 -38.28 -5.79
CA MET A 415 26.91 -37.78 -6.09
C MET A 415 27.44 -36.89 -4.94
N HIS A 416 26.75 -35.78 -4.66
CA HIS A 416 27.28 -34.69 -3.83
C HIS A 416 27.13 -34.96 -2.33
N ALA A 417 25.94 -35.38 -1.90
CA ALA A 417 25.66 -35.58 -0.47
C ALA A 417 26.32 -36.87 0.11
N SER A 418 26.83 -37.76 -0.75
CA SER A 418 27.39 -39.09 -0.42
C SER A 418 28.41 -39.14 0.71
N HIS A 419 29.11 -38.04 1.01
CA HIS A 419 30.07 -37.97 2.11
C HIS A 419 29.41 -38.14 3.48
N ASN A 420 28.22 -37.54 3.66
CA ASN A 420 27.50 -37.53 4.94
C ASN A 420 26.21 -38.38 4.88
N LEU A 421 25.62 -38.51 3.68
CA LEU A 421 24.48 -39.38 3.36
C LEU A 421 24.97 -40.71 2.73
N SER A 422 25.94 -41.37 3.38
CA SER A 422 26.64 -42.54 2.84
C SER A 422 25.72 -43.70 2.46
N TYR A 423 24.68 -43.97 3.26
CA TYR A 423 23.70 -45.03 2.98
C TYR A 423 23.01 -44.84 1.62
N VAL A 424 22.82 -43.59 1.16
CA VAL A 424 22.15 -43.31 -0.12
C VAL A 424 22.95 -43.87 -1.29
N THR A 425 24.28 -44.03 -1.16
CA THR A 425 25.12 -44.67 -2.19
C THR A 425 24.93 -46.19 -2.27
N GLU A 426 24.48 -46.85 -1.19
CA GLU A 426 24.17 -48.29 -1.19
C GLU A 426 22.82 -48.60 -1.85
N LEU A 427 22.00 -47.58 -2.12
CA LEU A 427 20.66 -47.71 -2.68
C LEU A 427 20.67 -47.78 -4.21
N GLU A 428 19.75 -48.58 -4.73
CA GLU A 428 19.39 -48.68 -6.15
C GLU A 428 17.94 -48.20 -6.33
N LEU A 429 17.72 -47.28 -7.27
CA LEU A 429 16.41 -46.70 -7.53
C LEU A 429 15.53 -47.66 -8.35
N VAL A 430 14.44 -48.13 -7.74
CA VAL A 430 13.44 -48.97 -8.43
C VAL A 430 12.60 -48.10 -9.35
N ALA A 431 11.95 -47.06 -8.80
CA ALA A 431 11.22 -46.03 -9.54
C ALA A 431 10.94 -44.79 -8.65
N PRO A 432 10.93 -43.57 -9.22
CA PRO A 432 10.23 -42.44 -8.61
C PRO A 432 8.71 -42.71 -8.58
N VAL A 433 8.07 -42.46 -7.44
CA VAL A 433 6.62 -42.57 -7.25
C VAL A 433 6.04 -41.19 -6.90
N ILE A 434 5.01 -40.78 -7.62
CA ILE A 434 4.36 -39.46 -7.53
C ILE A 434 2.90 -39.67 -7.11
N ASP A 435 2.43 -38.96 -6.08
CA ASP A 435 1.02 -38.94 -5.70
C ASP A 435 0.29 -37.81 -6.44
N CYS A 436 -0.60 -38.15 -7.38
CA CYS A 436 -1.33 -37.16 -8.17
C CYS A 436 -2.42 -36.40 -7.39
N THR A 437 -2.63 -36.75 -6.12
CA THR A 437 -3.50 -35.99 -5.19
C THR A 437 -2.72 -35.05 -4.28
N PHE A 438 -1.40 -34.90 -4.47
CA PHE A 438 -0.61 -33.97 -3.68
C PHE A 438 -1.00 -32.50 -3.96
N ASP A 439 -1.48 -31.76 -2.95
CA ASP A 439 -2.12 -30.45 -3.17
C ASP A 439 -1.29 -29.48 -4.03
N LEU A 440 0.00 -29.27 -3.74
CA LEU A 440 0.86 -28.35 -4.51
C LEU A 440 1.07 -28.82 -5.97
N LEU A 441 1.11 -30.13 -6.23
CA LEU A 441 1.12 -30.69 -7.59
C LEU A 441 -0.19 -30.37 -8.31
N THR A 442 -1.34 -30.46 -7.63
CA THR A 442 -2.64 -30.14 -8.23
C THR A 442 -2.84 -28.65 -8.48
N PHE A 443 -2.20 -27.78 -7.68
CA PHE A 443 -2.18 -26.33 -7.86
C PHE A 443 -1.20 -25.89 -8.96
N GLY A 444 -0.14 -26.67 -9.21
CA GLY A 444 0.92 -26.35 -10.16
C GLY A 444 2.03 -25.47 -9.56
N ASP A 445 2.38 -25.66 -8.29
CA ASP A 445 3.48 -24.94 -7.64
C ASP A 445 4.81 -25.27 -8.32
N GLN A 446 5.45 -24.26 -8.92
CA GLN A 446 6.71 -24.42 -9.66
C GLN A 446 7.93 -24.42 -8.73
N THR A 447 7.75 -24.15 -7.45
CA THR A 447 8.85 -23.86 -6.51
C THR A 447 9.04 -24.96 -5.46
N ALA A 448 8.05 -25.85 -5.29
CA ALA A 448 8.11 -26.95 -4.35
C ALA A 448 7.52 -28.23 -4.94
N ALA A 449 8.20 -29.36 -4.73
CA ALA A 449 7.83 -30.67 -5.27
C ALA A 449 7.96 -31.77 -4.21
N ARG A 450 7.24 -32.88 -4.38
CA ARG A 450 7.32 -34.05 -3.50
C ARG A 450 7.29 -35.36 -4.27
N VAL A 451 8.25 -36.23 -4.00
CA VAL A 451 8.44 -37.51 -4.66
C VAL A 451 8.81 -38.59 -3.64
N TYR A 452 8.29 -39.79 -3.84
CA TYR A 452 8.59 -40.95 -3.01
C TYR A 452 9.47 -41.89 -3.84
N TYR A 453 10.78 -41.86 -3.64
CA TYR A 453 11.67 -42.77 -4.36
C TYR A 453 11.55 -44.17 -3.76
N LEU A 454 11.02 -45.12 -4.52
CA LEU A 454 11.07 -46.52 -4.16
C LEU A 454 12.46 -47.05 -4.47
N VAL A 455 13.17 -47.50 -3.45
CA VAL A 455 14.58 -47.93 -3.51
C VAL A 455 14.75 -49.30 -2.89
N ARG A 456 15.87 -49.96 -3.21
CA ARG A 456 16.33 -51.17 -2.49
C ARG A 456 17.83 -51.11 -2.23
N ARG A 457 18.35 -51.86 -1.26
CA ARG A 457 19.82 -51.99 -1.11
C ARG A 457 20.43 -52.84 -2.24
N LYS A 458 21.55 -52.39 -2.79
CA LYS A 458 22.37 -53.13 -3.78
C LYS A 458 22.88 -54.47 -3.24
N SER A 459 23.06 -54.56 -1.92
CA SER A 459 23.51 -55.77 -1.20
C SER A 459 22.37 -56.74 -0.83
N ASN A 460 21.12 -56.27 -0.75
CA ASN A 460 19.95 -57.11 -0.48
C ASN A 460 18.69 -56.55 -1.17
N THR A 461 18.19 -57.26 -2.18
CA THR A 461 17.06 -56.79 -3.01
C THR A 461 15.68 -56.96 -2.36
N THR A 462 15.58 -57.60 -1.19
CA THR A 462 14.37 -57.64 -0.34
C THR A 462 14.29 -56.47 0.65
N ASP A 463 15.41 -55.78 0.87
CA ASP A 463 15.47 -54.59 1.71
C ASP A 463 14.99 -53.39 0.88
N VAL A 464 13.67 -53.17 0.89
CA VAL A 464 12.95 -52.18 0.08
C VAL A 464 12.42 -51.06 0.98
N MET A 465 12.62 -49.82 0.53
CA MET A 465 12.28 -48.62 1.29
C MET A 465 11.59 -47.59 0.40
N LEU A 466 10.78 -46.72 0.99
CA LEU A 466 10.40 -45.43 0.40
C LEU A 466 11.31 -44.35 0.99
N LEU A 467 11.91 -43.52 0.12
CA LEU A 467 12.50 -42.25 0.53
C LEU A 467 11.47 -41.14 0.27
N SER A 468 10.78 -40.69 1.32
CA SER A 468 9.97 -39.47 1.25
C SER A 468 10.89 -38.31 1.00
N THR A 469 10.76 -37.65 -0.16
CA THR A 469 11.67 -36.58 -0.58
C THR A 469 10.87 -35.34 -0.95
N SER A 470 11.10 -34.26 -0.21
CA SER A 470 10.50 -32.95 -0.44
C SER A 470 11.58 -31.98 -0.95
N LEU A 471 11.27 -31.29 -2.03
CA LEU A 471 12.10 -30.26 -2.67
C LEU A 471 11.42 -28.90 -2.50
N SER A 472 12.18 -27.86 -2.16
CA SER A 472 11.70 -26.48 -2.25
C SER A 472 12.85 -25.57 -2.64
N VAL A 473 12.64 -24.73 -3.65
CA VAL A 473 13.43 -23.50 -3.82
C VAL A 473 13.07 -22.57 -2.67
N GLN A 474 14.07 -21.88 -2.12
CA GLN A 474 13.98 -20.92 -1.04
C GLN A 474 15.01 -19.81 -1.25
N ASP A 475 14.82 -18.66 -0.60
CA ASP A 475 15.90 -17.71 -0.39
C ASP A 475 16.84 -18.23 0.71
N TYR A 476 18.14 -18.04 0.52
CA TYR A 476 19.17 -18.28 1.52
C TYR A 476 19.97 -17.00 1.84
N ALA A 477 20.49 -16.94 3.07
CA ALA A 477 21.47 -15.95 3.50
C ALA A 477 22.57 -16.59 4.36
N VAL A 478 23.82 -16.17 4.15
CA VAL A 478 25.00 -16.53 4.95
C VAL A 478 25.64 -15.23 5.41
N ASP A 479 25.12 -14.66 6.49
CA ASP A 479 25.43 -13.28 6.92
C ASP A 479 26.94 -13.04 7.11
N LYS A 480 27.67 -14.01 7.67
CA LYS A 480 29.14 -13.96 7.85
C LYS A 480 29.96 -13.91 6.56
N GLN A 481 29.35 -14.19 5.41
CA GLN A 481 29.99 -14.21 4.08
C GLN A 481 29.34 -13.20 3.12
N PHE A 482 28.31 -12.46 3.57
CA PHE A 482 27.46 -11.59 2.75
C PHE A 482 26.86 -12.26 1.49
N GLN A 483 26.76 -13.60 1.50
CA GLN A 483 26.16 -14.37 0.40
C GLN A 483 24.64 -14.48 0.59
N ARG A 484 23.88 -14.22 -0.48
CA ARG A 484 22.43 -14.38 -0.55
C ARG A 484 22.03 -14.86 -1.95
N GLY A 485 20.88 -15.51 -2.08
CA GLY A 485 20.33 -15.94 -3.37
C GLY A 485 19.32 -17.09 -3.24
N PRO A 486 18.95 -17.74 -4.36
CA PRO A 486 18.14 -18.96 -4.33
C PRO A 486 18.94 -20.17 -3.88
N ALA A 487 18.30 -21.12 -3.20
CA ALA A 487 18.80 -22.46 -3.00
C ALA A 487 17.66 -23.47 -3.00
N THR A 488 17.87 -24.64 -3.60
CA THR A 488 16.94 -25.76 -3.42
C THR A 488 17.33 -26.58 -2.20
N LEU A 489 16.42 -26.63 -1.24
CA LEU A 489 16.47 -27.54 -0.12
C LEU A 489 15.86 -28.88 -0.52
N LEU A 490 16.56 -29.95 -0.20
CA LEU A 490 16.11 -31.33 -0.30
C LEU A 490 16.02 -31.91 1.11
N LEU A 491 14.81 -32.20 1.55
CA LEU A 491 14.54 -33.01 2.74
C LEU A 491 14.33 -34.45 2.28
N VAL A 492 15.06 -35.42 2.86
CA VAL A 492 14.85 -36.85 2.62
C VAL A 492 14.66 -37.60 3.94
N ALA A 493 13.64 -38.45 3.98
CA ALA A 493 13.30 -39.29 5.12
C ALA A 493 13.12 -40.75 4.68
N ALA A 494 13.80 -41.67 5.36
CA ALA A 494 13.85 -43.09 5.00
C ALA A 494 12.77 -43.90 5.75
N ILE A 495 11.95 -44.65 5.01
CA ILE A 495 10.85 -45.46 5.55
C ILE A 495 10.94 -46.88 5.00
N ASP A 496 11.23 -47.85 5.88
CA ASP A 496 11.19 -49.30 5.63
C ASP A 496 9.91 -49.94 6.21
N ASP A 497 9.40 -49.45 7.33
CA ASP A 497 8.14 -49.88 7.96
C ASP A 497 7.27 -48.70 8.39
N VAL A 498 6.03 -48.64 7.88
CA VAL A 498 5.04 -47.59 8.19
C VAL A 498 4.62 -47.60 9.68
N ARG A 499 4.90 -48.69 10.41
CA ARG A 499 4.60 -48.85 11.84
C ARG A 499 5.65 -48.23 12.77
N ALA A 500 6.73 -47.66 12.24
CA ALA A 500 7.73 -46.97 13.06
C ALA A 500 7.10 -45.76 13.79
N THR A 501 7.59 -45.47 15.01
CA THR A 501 7.08 -44.35 15.84
C THR A 501 7.98 -43.12 15.82
N THR A 502 9.12 -43.22 15.12
CA THR A 502 10.14 -42.17 14.96
C THR A 502 10.74 -42.30 13.57
N ILE A 503 10.80 -41.21 12.82
CA ILE A 503 11.53 -41.11 11.55
C ILE A 503 12.80 -40.26 11.72
N THR A 504 13.79 -40.44 10.85
CA THR A 504 14.97 -39.57 10.78
C THR A 504 14.96 -38.80 9.47
N HIS A 505 15.05 -37.48 9.55
CA HIS A 505 15.18 -36.58 8.42
C HIS A 505 16.63 -36.20 8.17
N HIS A 506 16.99 -36.08 6.90
CA HIS A 506 18.25 -35.51 6.45
C HIS A 506 17.98 -34.34 5.51
N ILE A 507 18.68 -33.21 5.71
CA ILE A 507 18.56 -32.01 4.88
C ILE A 507 19.84 -31.88 4.05
N ALA A 508 19.68 -31.55 2.77
CA ALA A 508 20.77 -31.09 1.92
C ALA A 508 20.35 -29.80 1.19
N VAL A 509 21.31 -28.91 0.96
CA VAL A 509 21.09 -27.59 0.33
C VAL A 509 21.93 -27.50 -0.94
N ALA A 510 21.30 -27.23 -2.07
CA ALA A 510 21.96 -26.88 -3.32
C ALA A 510 21.90 -25.36 -3.51
N PHE A 511 22.98 -24.66 -3.16
CA PHE A 511 23.07 -23.21 -3.29
C PHE A 511 23.04 -22.78 -4.77
N ASN A 512 22.40 -21.64 -5.05
CA ASN A 512 22.22 -21.02 -6.36
C ASN A 512 21.37 -21.82 -7.37
N TYR A 513 21.04 -23.09 -7.07
CA TYR A 513 20.01 -23.85 -7.79
C TYR A 513 18.62 -23.28 -7.44
N PRO A 514 17.67 -23.12 -8.39
CA PRO A 514 17.61 -23.71 -9.75
C PRO A 514 18.55 -23.13 -10.82
N TYR A 515 19.06 -21.91 -10.67
CA TYR A 515 19.74 -21.18 -11.76
C TYR A 515 21.23 -21.52 -11.93
N VAL A 516 21.60 -22.78 -11.69
CA VAL A 516 22.92 -23.37 -12.02
C VAL A 516 22.72 -24.78 -12.58
N ALA A 517 23.62 -25.23 -13.46
CA ALA A 517 23.40 -26.45 -14.25
C ALA A 517 23.32 -27.77 -13.45
N GLU A 518 23.82 -27.82 -12.21
CA GLU A 518 23.75 -29.02 -11.37
C GLU A 518 23.52 -28.68 -9.88
N PRO A 519 22.56 -29.33 -9.18
CA PRO A 519 22.33 -29.11 -7.77
C PRO A 519 23.39 -29.82 -6.92
N ALA A 520 24.47 -29.09 -6.61
CA ALA A 520 25.55 -29.53 -5.72
C ALA A 520 25.09 -29.62 -4.25
N PHE A 521 24.32 -30.66 -3.93
CA PHE A 521 23.69 -30.86 -2.61
C PHE A 521 24.70 -31.04 -1.46
N ALA A 522 24.83 -30.01 -0.61
CA ALA A 522 25.62 -30.04 0.60
C ALA A 522 24.77 -30.40 1.84
N TYR A 523 25.10 -31.51 2.50
CA TYR A 523 24.40 -31.95 3.72
C TYR A 523 24.49 -30.91 4.85
N SER A 524 23.35 -30.63 5.48
CA SER A 524 23.22 -29.61 6.51
C SER A 524 22.37 -30.12 7.69
N GLU A 525 22.73 -29.71 8.90
CA GLU A 525 22.01 -30.03 10.13
C GLU A 525 21.09 -28.87 10.51
N LEU A 526 19.86 -29.17 10.99
CA LEU A 526 18.93 -28.14 11.47
C LEU A 526 19.31 -27.73 12.89
N VAL A 527 19.79 -26.49 13.04
CA VAL A 527 20.14 -25.89 14.34
C VAL A 527 18.89 -25.37 15.07
N GLY A 528 17.91 -24.87 14.32
CA GLY A 528 16.64 -24.39 14.87
C GLY A 528 15.84 -23.52 13.89
N VAL A 529 14.88 -22.78 14.43
CA VAL A 529 14.09 -21.74 13.74
C VAL A 529 14.36 -20.42 14.46
N ASP A 530 14.52 -19.32 13.72
CA ASP A 530 14.83 -18.01 14.30
C ASP A 530 13.60 -17.13 14.60
N GLY A 531 13.85 -15.93 15.14
CA GLY A 531 12.82 -14.96 15.50
C GLY A 531 11.98 -14.45 14.32
N ASP A 532 12.50 -14.53 13.10
CA ASP A 532 11.84 -14.08 11.88
C ASP A 532 11.18 -15.26 11.12
N ASN A 533 11.23 -16.49 11.68
CA ASN A 533 10.69 -17.74 11.14
C ASN A 533 11.53 -18.43 10.04
N TYR A 534 12.79 -18.05 9.84
CA TYR A 534 13.72 -18.80 8.97
C TYR A 534 14.20 -20.08 9.65
N TRP A 535 14.47 -21.11 8.84
CA TRP A 535 15.31 -22.24 9.25
C TRP A 535 16.77 -21.81 9.40
N GLN A 536 17.40 -22.20 10.50
CA GLN A 536 18.84 -22.05 10.72
C GLN A 536 19.51 -23.40 10.47
N LEU A 537 20.26 -23.49 9.37
CA LEU A 537 20.97 -24.69 8.94
C LEU A 537 22.48 -24.53 9.13
N GLN A 538 23.17 -25.58 9.58
CA GLN A 538 24.62 -25.66 9.58
C GLN A 538 25.07 -26.68 8.53
N THR A 539 25.57 -26.19 7.40
CA THR A 539 26.21 -27.02 6.37
C THR A 539 27.54 -27.53 6.87
N LEU A 540 27.78 -28.84 6.79
CA LEU A 540 29.05 -29.43 7.22
C LEU A 540 30.16 -29.14 6.19
N ALA A 541 31.39 -28.95 6.66
CA ALA A 541 32.54 -28.73 5.78
C ALA A 541 32.76 -29.95 4.86
N ASN A 542 33.09 -29.72 3.59
CA ASN A 542 33.25 -30.78 2.59
C ASN A 542 34.74 -31.02 2.29
N PRO A 543 35.34 -32.15 2.72
CA PRO A 543 36.76 -32.42 2.49
C PRO A 543 37.16 -32.61 1.03
N ARG A 544 36.20 -32.83 0.11
CA ARG A 544 36.47 -33.03 -1.32
C ARG A 544 36.63 -31.71 -2.07
N THR A 545 35.77 -30.72 -1.78
CA THR A 545 35.80 -29.38 -2.40
C THR A 545 36.58 -28.35 -1.58
N GLN A 546 36.90 -28.68 -0.31
CA GLN A 546 37.48 -27.79 0.70
C GLN A 546 36.52 -26.66 1.15
N ASP A 547 35.22 -26.76 0.85
CA ASP A 547 34.22 -25.81 1.33
C ASP A 547 34.16 -25.79 2.87
N PRO A 548 34.28 -24.61 3.50
CA PRO A 548 34.12 -24.48 4.94
C PRO A 548 32.66 -24.65 5.36
N ALA A 549 32.43 -25.06 6.61
CA ALA A 549 31.10 -25.13 7.18
C ALA A 549 30.40 -23.76 7.15
N LYS A 550 29.17 -23.71 6.65
CA LYS A 550 28.35 -22.48 6.54
C LYS A 550 27.21 -22.51 7.55
N PHE A 551 26.91 -21.35 8.14
CA PHE A 551 25.66 -21.11 8.85
C PHE A 551 24.73 -20.37 7.90
N VAL A 552 23.58 -20.97 7.61
CA VAL A 552 22.65 -20.53 6.56
C VAL A 552 21.29 -20.26 7.20
N ARG A 553 20.69 -19.10 6.90
CA ARG A 553 19.27 -18.84 7.13
C ARG A 553 18.53 -19.16 5.83
N THR A 554 17.46 -19.94 5.86
CA THR A 554 16.64 -20.23 4.66
C THR A 554 15.15 -20.13 4.95
N ALA A 555 14.38 -19.62 3.98
CA ALA A 555 12.91 -19.63 4.02
C ALA A 555 12.34 -19.50 2.61
N ARG A 556 11.12 -20.01 2.40
CA ARG A 556 10.33 -19.63 1.24
C ARG A 556 9.72 -18.26 1.54
N LEU A 557 10.14 -17.23 0.82
CA LEU A 557 9.63 -15.87 0.99
C LEU A 557 8.49 -15.62 0.01
N PHE A 558 7.46 -14.91 0.48
CA PHE A 558 6.36 -14.45 -0.35
C PHE A 558 6.03 -13.00 -0.06
N GLY A 559 5.26 -12.39 -0.95
CA GLY A 559 4.69 -11.08 -0.74
C GLY A 559 5.58 -9.96 -1.29
N ARG A 560 5.46 -8.79 -0.67
CA ARG A 560 5.65 -7.54 -1.41
C ARG A 560 6.27 -6.40 -0.62
N TYR A 561 7.00 -5.55 -1.31
CA TYR A 561 7.54 -4.29 -0.81
C TYR A 561 7.34 -3.12 -1.79
N LEU A 562 7.64 -1.91 -1.31
CA LEU A 562 7.61 -0.67 -2.08
C LEU A 562 8.96 0.02 -1.94
N SER A 563 9.73 0.04 -3.04
CA SER A 563 11.08 0.58 -3.19
C SER A 563 12.19 -0.06 -2.34
N ASP A 564 11.94 -0.40 -1.07
CA ASP A 564 12.92 -1.07 -0.21
C ASP A 564 12.21 -2.08 0.74
N PRO A 565 12.64 -3.36 0.77
CA PRO A 565 12.04 -4.40 1.62
C PRO A 565 12.23 -4.18 3.13
N THR A 566 13.13 -3.29 3.55
CA THR A 566 13.33 -2.88 4.94
C THR A 566 12.50 -1.65 5.33
N ALA A 567 12.20 -0.77 4.35
CA ALA A 567 11.49 0.48 4.61
C ALA A 567 9.96 0.33 4.57
N GLN A 568 9.42 -0.36 3.56
CA GLN A 568 7.97 -0.60 3.40
C GLN A 568 7.71 -1.98 2.79
N SER A 569 7.36 -2.95 3.64
CA SER A 569 7.18 -4.34 3.21
C SER A 569 6.12 -5.10 4.02
N ASN A 570 5.60 -6.15 3.40
CA ASN A 570 4.69 -7.12 4.01
C ASN A 570 5.09 -8.49 3.47
N ILE A 571 6.15 -9.05 4.05
CA ILE A 571 6.83 -10.26 3.59
C ILE A 571 6.39 -11.42 4.48
N GLU A 572 6.06 -12.54 3.86
CA GLU A 572 5.64 -13.75 4.55
C GLU A 572 6.75 -14.78 4.47
N ILE A 573 7.27 -15.15 5.64
CA ILE A 573 8.48 -15.96 5.81
C ILE A 573 8.02 -17.36 6.23
N ALA A 574 8.19 -18.35 5.35
CA ALA A 574 7.63 -19.68 5.52
C ALA A 574 8.69 -20.79 5.56
N HIS A 575 8.50 -21.74 6.49
CA HIS A 575 9.26 -22.99 6.57
C HIS A 575 8.29 -24.17 6.82
N TRP A 576 8.74 -25.40 6.59
CA TRP A 576 7.89 -26.58 6.84
C TRP A 576 8.22 -27.34 8.11
N GLY A 577 7.22 -28.00 8.69
CA GLY A 577 7.39 -28.90 9.84
C GLY A 577 8.03 -30.23 9.47
N LEU A 578 8.67 -30.88 10.44
CA LEU A 578 9.25 -32.22 10.32
C LEU A 578 8.36 -33.23 11.10
N PRO A 579 7.55 -34.07 10.43
CA PRO A 579 6.62 -34.98 11.10
C PRO A 579 7.34 -36.15 11.80
N SER A 580 6.94 -36.49 13.02
CA SER A 580 7.65 -37.51 13.83
C SER A 580 7.53 -38.95 13.32
N ASP A 581 6.49 -39.27 12.55
CA ASP A 581 6.11 -40.64 12.18
C ASP A 581 5.90 -40.82 10.66
N PRO A 582 6.01 -42.05 10.12
CA PRO A 582 5.88 -42.32 8.68
C PRO A 582 4.52 -41.96 8.07
N VAL A 583 3.43 -41.99 8.85
CA VAL A 583 2.07 -41.73 8.34
C VAL A 583 1.86 -40.23 8.16
N ALA A 584 2.27 -39.43 9.14
CA ALA A 584 2.27 -37.98 9.04
C ALA A 584 3.27 -37.49 7.98
N GLU A 585 4.46 -38.10 7.88
CA GLU A 585 5.43 -37.84 6.81
C GLU A 585 4.80 -38.11 5.43
N LEU A 586 4.42 -39.34 5.11
CA LEU A 586 3.90 -39.68 3.77
C LEU A 586 2.60 -38.90 3.44
N GLY A 587 1.68 -38.79 4.39
CA GLY A 587 0.34 -38.23 4.15
C GLY A 587 0.24 -36.70 4.15
N SER A 588 1.20 -35.99 4.76
CA SER A 588 1.08 -34.54 4.97
C SER A 588 2.39 -33.77 4.89
N TRP A 589 2.27 -32.48 4.57
CA TRP A 589 3.36 -31.50 4.56
C TRP A 589 2.84 -30.20 5.18
N LEU A 590 3.28 -29.92 6.40
CA LEU A 590 2.85 -28.79 7.22
C LEU A 590 3.75 -27.57 6.97
N TRP A 591 3.19 -26.38 6.78
CA TRP A 591 3.94 -25.13 6.61
C TRP A 591 3.56 -24.08 7.66
N HIS A 592 4.57 -23.54 8.34
CA HIS A 592 4.46 -22.47 9.32
C HIS A 592 4.95 -21.17 8.69
N SER A 593 4.08 -20.16 8.63
CA SER A 593 4.37 -18.88 7.99
C SER A 593 4.20 -17.73 8.98
N ARG A 594 5.12 -16.76 8.95
CA ARG A 594 5.07 -15.53 9.74
C ARG A 594 5.04 -14.33 8.79
N ALA A 595 4.01 -13.50 8.88
CA ALA A 595 3.96 -12.23 8.19
C ALA A 595 4.78 -11.19 8.98
N VAL A 596 5.72 -10.53 8.33
CA VAL A 596 6.55 -9.46 8.89
C VAL A 596 6.24 -8.16 8.16
N LEU A 597 5.69 -7.19 8.90
CA LEU A 597 5.27 -5.91 8.37
C LEU A 597 6.25 -4.79 8.77
N HIS A 598 6.82 -4.13 7.77
CA HIS A 598 7.57 -2.88 7.90
C HIS A 598 6.82 -1.74 7.21
N ASP A 599 6.73 -0.58 7.85
CA ASP A 599 6.07 0.59 7.26
C ASP A 599 6.61 1.90 7.86
N SER A 600 7.76 2.35 7.36
CA SER A 600 8.41 3.59 7.82
C SER A 600 7.54 4.84 7.59
N TRP A 601 6.55 4.76 6.71
CA TRP A 601 5.56 5.82 6.46
C TRP A 601 4.28 5.67 7.30
N ALA A 602 4.21 4.73 8.26
CA ALA A 602 3.07 4.58 9.16
C ALA A 602 2.76 5.87 9.96
N TRP A 603 3.73 6.77 10.13
CA TRP A 603 3.53 8.11 10.73
C TRP A 603 2.45 8.92 10.01
N THR A 604 2.20 8.67 8.72
CA THR A 604 1.13 9.31 7.94
C THR A 604 -0.25 9.06 8.55
N HIS A 605 -0.47 7.91 9.20
CA HIS A 605 -1.71 7.59 9.92
C HIS A 605 -1.72 8.16 11.36
N ALA A 606 -0.56 8.53 11.94
CA ALA A 606 -0.50 9.13 13.27
C ALA A 606 -1.20 10.50 13.35
N VAL A 607 -1.54 11.11 12.21
CA VAL A 607 -2.40 12.30 12.12
C VAL A 607 -3.75 12.13 12.83
N HIS A 608 -4.28 10.91 12.91
CA HIS A 608 -5.50 10.60 13.67
C HIS A 608 -5.33 10.86 15.18
N GLY A 609 -4.11 10.80 15.72
CA GLY A 609 -3.82 11.19 17.10
C GLY A 609 -4.09 12.69 17.34
N VAL A 610 -3.73 13.55 16.38
CA VAL A 610 -4.02 14.99 16.42
C VAL A 610 -5.54 15.24 16.34
N PHE A 611 -6.25 14.49 15.49
CA PHE A 611 -7.71 14.56 15.40
C PHE A 611 -8.37 14.08 16.70
N ALA A 612 -7.88 12.99 17.31
CA ALA A 612 -8.37 12.47 18.57
C ALA A 612 -8.21 13.49 19.70
N ILE A 613 -7.02 14.07 19.89
CA ILE A 613 -6.77 15.11 20.90
C ILE A 613 -7.74 16.29 20.73
N ASN A 614 -7.93 16.77 19.50
CA ASN A 614 -8.86 17.85 19.20
C ASN A 614 -10.33 17.50 19.51
N VAL A 615 -10.78 16.27 19.22
CA VAL A 615 -12.15 15.84 19.57
C VAL A 615 -12.29 15.60 21.08
N ILE A 616 -11.32 14.98 21.75
CA ILE A 616 -11.31 14.78 23.21
C ILE A 616 -11.45 16.11 23.93
N PHE A 617 -10.73 17.15 23.49
CA PHE A 617 -10.88 18.50 24.04
C PHE A 617 -12.32 19.03 23.87
N ASN A 618 -12.86 18.98 22.64
CA ASN A 618 -14.22 19.46 22.35
C ASN A 618 -15.30 18.69 23.14
N LEU A 619 -15.16 17.36 23.27
CA LEU A 619 -16.07 16.53 24.07
C LEU A 619 -15.94 16.80 25.57
N SER A 620 -14.74 17.10 26.07
CA SER A 620 -14.51 17.49 27.47
C SER A 620 -15.17 18.83 27.79
N VAL A 621 -15.11 19.78 26.86
CA VAL A 621 -15.80 21.09 26.98
C VAL A 621 -17.31 20.92 26.94
N LEU A 622 -17.84 20.11 26.02
CA LEU A 622 -19.28 19.78 25.97
C LEU A 622 -19.74 19.10 27.27
N LEU A 623 -18.98 18.12 27.79
CA LEU A 623 -19.28 17.42 29.04
C LEU A 623 -19.26 18.37 30.25
N PHE A 624 -18.32 19.32 30.29
CA PHE A 624 -18.25 20.35 31.33
C PHE A 624 -19.47 21.29 31.29
N VAL A 625 -19.89 21.74 30.11
CA VAL A 625 -21.10 22.56 29.94
C VAL A 625 -22.34 21.76 30.33
N MET A 626 -22.50 20.52 29.86
CA MET A 626 -23.61 19.63 30.24
C MET A 626 -23.68 19.44 31.77
N TYR A 627 -22.55 19.18 32.43
CA TYR A 627 -22.47 19.09 33.88
C TYR A 627 -22.91 20.40 34.57
N ARG A 628 -22.49 21.56 34.06
CA ARG A 628 -22.91 22.87 34.59
C ARG A 628 -24.40 23.14 34.38
N CYS A 629 -24.99 22.79 33.24
CA CYS A 629 -26.44 22.87 33.02
C CYS A 629 -27.21 21.99 34.02
N ILE A 630 -26.78 20.74 34.19
CA ILE A 630 -27.37 19.78 35.15
C ILE A 630 -27.27 20.32 36.59
N ARG A 631 -26.13 20.91 36.97
CA ARG A 631 -25.94 21.57 38.27
C ARG A 631 -26.83 22.80 38.49
N LYS A 632 -27.36 23.41 37.43
CA LYS A 632 -28.40 24.46 37.48
C LYS A 632 -29.83 23.92 37.43
N GLY A 633 -30.02 22.59 37.37
CA GLY A 633 -31.34 21.96 37.24
C GLY A 633 -31.88 21.87 35.81
N HIS A 634 -31.10 22.26 34.79
CA HIS A 634 -31.50 22.18 33.39
C HIS A 634 -30.85 20.98 32.70
N PHE A 635 -31.67 20.01 32.29
CA PHE A 635 -31.18 18.87 31.52
C PHE A 635 -31.09 19.23 30.02
N TRP A 636 -29.86 19.29 29.51
CA TRP A 636 -29.52 19.60 28.11
C TRP A 636 -28.33 18.73 27.68
N VAL A 637 -28.33 18.30 26.41
CA VAL A 637 -27.25 17.54 25.78
C VAL A 637 -27.01 18.14 24.40
N GLY A 638 -25.84 18.76 24.22
CA GLY A 638 -25.46 19.40 22.97
C GLY A 638 -25.13 18.41 21.86
N ASP A 639 -24.99 18.94 20.65
CA ASP A 639 -24.58 18.17 19.48
C ASP A 639 -23.08 17.87 19.51
N ALA A 640 -22.68 16.63 19.80
CA ALA A 640 -21.27 16.25 19.82
C ALA A 640 -20.57 16.47 18.46
N PHE A 641 -21.31 16.49 17.35
CA PHE A 641 -20.76 16.70 16.02
C PHE A 641 -20.75 18.16 15.57
N SER A 642 -21.37 19.12 16.27
CA SER A 642 -21.36 20.52 15.82
C SER A 642 -19.95 21.10 15.70
N THR A 643 -19.06 20.75 16.64
CA THR A 643 -17.64 21.14 16.68
C THR A 643 -16.79 20.28 15.75
N ILE A 644 -17.03 18.97 15.70
CA ILE A 644 -16.31 18.02 14.81
C ILE A 644 -16.51 18.39 13.33
N SER A 645 -17.75 18.69 12.93
CA SER A 645 -18.15 18.92 11.54
C SER A 645 -17.43 20.09 10.87
N ASN A 646 -17.04 21.11 11.64
CA ASN A 646 -16.24 22.24 11.15
C ASN A 646 -14.89 21.79 10.56
N MET A 647 -14.30 20.71 11.07
CA MET A 647 -12.98 20.23 10.65
C MET A 647 -13.02 19.03 9.69
N LEU A 648 -14.17 18.35 9.52
CA LEU A 648 -14.26 17.11 8.71
C LEU A 648 -13.75 17.28 7.28
N LEU A 649 -14.01 18.41 6.63
CA LEU A 649 -13.51 18.70 5.28
C LEU A 649 -11.97 18.72 5.26
N TYR A 650 -11.34 19.46 6.18
CA TYR A 650 -9.88 19.52 6.30
C TYR A 650 -9.28 18.16 6.67
N ARG A 651 -9.88 17.42 7.61
CA ARG A 651 -9.39 16.10 8.04
C ARG A 651 -9.34 15.10 6.89
N GLY A 652 -10.40 14.98 6.09
CA GLY A 652 -10.41 14.09 4.93
C GLY A 652 -9.40 14.49 3.85
N LEU A 653 -9.18 15.78 3.62
CA LEU A 653 -8.16 16.26 2.67
C LEU A 653 -6.74 15.96 3.16
N ILE A 654 -6.47 16.14 4.46
CA ILE A 654 -5.18 15.78 5.07
C ILE A 654 -4.94 14.27 4.97
N VAL A 655 -5.95 13.44 5.27
CA VAL A 655 -5.85 11.97 5.16
C VAL A 655 -5.64 11.50 3.72
N LEU A 656 -6.23 12.16 2.73
CA LEU A 656 -5.94 11.90 1.31
C LEU A 656 -4.48 12.23 0.95
N LEU A 657 -3.94 13.34 1.45
CA LEU A 657 -2.53 13.69 1.27
C LEU A 657 -1.59 12.68 1.97
N CYS A 658 -1.90 12.30 3.21
CA CYS A 658 -1.18 11.28 3.97
C CYS A 658 -1.17 9.93 3.23
N ASN A 659 -2.30 9.50 2.66
CA ASN A 659 -2.38 8.29 1.84
C ASN A 659 -1.57 8.40 0.55
N HIS A 660 -1.56 9.57 -0.09
CA HIS A 660 -0.76 9.79 -1.29
C HIS A 660 0.74 9.73 -1.01
N LEU A 661 1.20 10.32 0.10
CA LEU A 661 2.59 10.24 0.58
C LEU A 661 2.98 8.80 0.91
N ASN A 662 2.11 8.04 1.57
CA ASN A 662 2.28 6.61 1.83
C ASN A 662 2.06 5.72 0.57
N GLY A 663 2.11 6.28 -0.64
CA GLY A 663 1.97 5.52 -1.91
C GLY A 663 0.68 4.67 -2.03
N TYR A 664 -0.35 4.97 -1.24
CA TYR A 664 -1.55 4.16 -0.98
C TYR A 664 -1.28 2.73 -0.41
N TRP A 665 -0.10 2.47 0.13
CA TRP A 665 0.38 1.16 0.59
C TRP A 665 -0.59 0.46 1.54
N THR A 666 -1.05 1.14 2.58
CA THR A 666 -2.00 0.61 3.58
C THR A 666 -3.36 0.26 2.95
N VAL A 667 -3.82 1.04 1.97
CA VAL A 667 -5.05 0.75 1.22
C VAL A 667 -4.85 -0.44 0.27
N THR A 668 -3.68 -0.58 -0.36
CA THR A 668 -3.34 -1.75 -1.20
C THR A 668 -3.33 -3.04 -0.40
N LYS A 669 -2.75 -3.04 0.82
CA LYS A 669 -2.80 -4.20 1.73
C LYS A 669 -4.26 -4.64 2.02
N MET A 670 -5.17 -3.68 2.22
CA MET A 670 -6.62 -3.99 2.34
C MET A 670 -7.24 -4.48 1.01
N CYS A 671 -6.83 -3.95 -0.13
CA CYS A 671 -7.33 -4.37 -1.44
C CYS A 671 -7.00 -5.83 -1.77
N ILE A 672 -5.79 -6.29 -1.48
CA ILE A 672 -5.37 -7.69 -1.67
C ILE A 672 -6.23 -8.60 -0.80
N SER A 673 -6.29 -8.34 0.52
CA SER A 673 -7.14 -9.09 1.46
C SER A 673 -8.63 -9.17 1.06
N VAL A 674 -9.19 -8.11 0.48
CA VAL A 674 -10.56 -8.14 -0.09
C VAL A 674 -10.64 -9.03 -1.34
N GLY A 675 -9.61 -9.02 -2.19
CA GLY A 675 -9.48 -9.94 -3.33
C GLY A 675 -9.34 -11.40 -2.91
N ASP A 676 -8.49 -11.72 -1.94
CA ASP A 676 -8.31 -13.06 -1.37
C ASP A 676 -9.65 -13.59 -0.84
N SER A 677 -10.37 -12.75 -0.09
CA SER A 677 -11.72 -13.03 0.44
C SER A 677 -12.80 -13.27 -0.63
N ILE A 678 -12.56 -12.81 -1.87
CA ILE A 678 -13.48 -12.96 -3.02
C ILE A 678 -13.12 -14.18 -3.89
N THR A 679 -11.83 -14.55 -3.92
CA THR A 679 -11.27 -15.59 -4.78
C THR A 679 -11.13 -16.94 -4.05
N GLY A 680 -10.98 -16.92 -2.73
CA GLY A 680 -10.58 -18.10 -1.94
C GLY A 680 -9.08 -18.39 -2.00
N LEU A 681 -8.27 -17.39 -2.37
CA LEU A 681 -6.81 -17.48 -2.36
C LEU A 681 -6.24 -17.33 -0.94
N HIS A 682 -4.92 -17.47 -0.83
CA HIS A 682 -4.15 -17.27 0.40
C HIS A 682 -4.41 -15.88 1.00
N ALA A 683 -4.63 -15.81 2.32
CA ALA A 683 -5.15 -14.61 2.99
C ALA A 683 -4.02 -13.82 3.68
N ILE A 684 -3.73 -12.62 3.16
CA ILE A 684 -2.60 -11.81 3.65
C ILE A 684 -2.89 -11.14 5.00
N TYR A 685 -1.85 -10.96 5.84
CA TYR A 685 -1.95 -10.16 7.06
C TYR A 685 -1.86 -8.66 6.77
N TYR A 686 -2.68 -7.87 7.47
CA TYR A 686 -2.61 -6.40 7.48
C TYR A 686 -3.28 -5.85 8.75
N ARG A 687 -3.10 -4.54 8.98
CA ARG A 687 -3.70 -3.81 10.11
C ARG A 687 -4.93 -3.01 9.65
N PRO A 688 -6.16 -3.53 9.85
CA PRO A 688 -7.38 -2.88 9.37
C PRO A 688 -7.69 -1.55 10.07
N GLU A 689 -7.14 -1.31 11.26
CA GLU A 689 -7.39 -0.12 12.09
C GLU A 689 -6.96 1.17 11.39
N LEU A 690 -5.84 1.12 10.65
CA LEU A 690 -5.29 2.24 9.88
C LEU A 690 -6.24 2.64 8.73
N VAL A 691 -6.62 1.65 7.91
CA VAL A 691 -7.47 1.85 6.73
C VAL A 691 -8.90 2.23 7.11
N HIS A 692 -9.43 1.68 8.21
CA HIS A 692 -10.75 2.02 8.73
C HIS A 692 -10.83 3.50 9.12
N ALA A 693 -9.89 3.98 9.92
CA ALA A 693 -9.84 5.38 10.34
C ALA A 693 -9.65 6.34 9.15
N ASP A 694 -8.78 5.99 8.20
CA ASP A 694 -8.54 6.76 6.98
C ASP A 694 -9.81 6.87 6.12
N LEU A 695 -10.41 5.73 5.75
CA LEU A 695 -11.59 5.71 4.91
C LEU A 695 -12.80 6.34 5.61
N LEU A 696 -12.93 6.23 6.93
CA LEU A 696 -13.96 6.93 7.71
C LEU A 696 -13.80 8.45 7.62
N ALA A 697 -12.58 8.98 7.78
CA ALA A 697 -12.31 10.41 7.67
C ALA A 697 -12.61 10.95 6.25
N ILE A 698 -12.28 10.16 5.21
CA ILE A 698 -12.59 10.50 3.81
C ILE A 698 -14.12 10.41 3.55
N PHE A 699 -14.81 9.38 4.05
CA PHE A 699 -16.25 9.23 3.89
C PHE A 699 -17.03 10.35 4.57
N LEU A 700 -16.61 10.76 5.78
CA LEU A 700 -17.17 11.90 6.50
C LEU A 700 -16.93 13.23 5.79
N ASN A 701 -15.77 13.42 5.15
CA ASN A 701 -15.51 14.55 4.26
C ASN A 701 -16.49 14.56 3.08
N VAL A 702 -16.66 13.44 2.36
CA VAL A 702 -17.54 13.35 1.19
C VAL A 702 -19.01 13.55 1.59
N ALA A 703 -19.47 12.97 2.69
CA ALA A 703 -20.81 13.18 3.23
C ALA A 703 -21.05 14.64 3.65
N SER A 704 -20.04 15.30 4.22
CA SER A 704 -20.09 16.74 4.52
C SER A 704 -20.16 17.58 3.24
N PHE A 705 -19.34 17.29 2.22
CA PHE A 705 -19.36 17.98 0.93
C PHE A 705 -20.71 17.85 0.22
N LEU A 706 -21.28 16.64 0.19
CA LEU A 706 -22.65 16.39 -0.30
C LEU A 706 -23.69 17.20 0.50
N SER A 707 -23.55 17.28 1.83
CA SER A 707 -24.42 18.10 2.69
C SER A 707 -24.36 19.60 2.37
N TYR A 708 -23.16 20.14 2.11
CA TYR A 708 -22.97 21.55 1.71
C TYR A 708 -23.54 21.85 0.31
N ILE A 709 -23.28 21.00 -0.70
CA ILE A 709 -23.89 21.12 -2.03
C ILE A 709 -25.42 21.03 -1.96
N ALA A 710 -25.92 20.07 -1.18
CA ALA A 710 -27.35 19.91 -0.98
C ALA A 710 -27.97 21.09 -0.23
N ARG A 711 -27.22 21.80 0.62
CA ARG A 711 -27.73 22.73 1.64
C ARG A 711 -28.66 22.02 2.64
N GLU A 712 -28.23 20.85 3.11
CA GLU A 712 -29.04 19.96 3.96
C GLU A 712 -28.21 19.28 5.04
N ARG A 713 -28.50 19.51 6.33
CA ARG A 713 -27.84 18.83 7.45
C ARG A 713 -28.14 17.32 7.43
N VAL A 714 -27.11 16.48 7.40
CA VAL A 714 -27.22 15.01 7.43
C VAL A 714 -26.87 14.52 8.84
N ASP A 715 -27.67 13.60 9.39
CA ASP A 715 -27.50 13.16 10.78
C ASP A 715 -26.25 12.26 10.96
N PRO A 716 -25.37 12.52 11.95
CA PRO A 716 -24.13 11.78 12.14
C PRO A 716 -24.32 10.27 12.27
N LEU A 717 -25.36 9.81 12.98
CA LEU A 717 -25.62 8.38 13.16
C LEU A 717 -25.88 7.67 11.83
N PHE A 718 -26.57 8.35 10.91
CA PHE A 718 -26.85 7.80 9.58
C PHE A 718 -25.60 7.77 8.69
N VAL A 719 -24.72 8.76 8.81
CA VAL A 719 -23.44 8.77 8.06
C VAL A 719 -22.49 7.68 8.57
N PHE A 720 -22.37 7.51 9.90
CA PHE A 720 -21.56 6.42 10.46
C PHE A 720 -22.15 5.04 10.12
N ALA A 721 -23.46 4.84 10.29
CA ALA A 721 -24.09 3.56 9.98
C ALA A 721 -23.95 3.18 8.49
N THR A 722 -24.03 4.15 7.57
CA THR A 722 -23.81 3.90 6.14
C THR A 722 -22.33 3.61 5.81
N PHE A 723 -21.37 4.23 6.51
CA PHE A 723 -19.96 3.85 6.40
C PHE A 723 -19.69 2.44 6.93
N GLU A 724 -20.17 2.08 8.13
CA GLU A 724 -19.90 0.76 8.72
C GLU A 724 -20.59 -0.38 7.94
N ILE A 725 -21.71 -0.11 7.25
CA ILE A 725 -22.25 -1.04 6.25
C ILE A 725 -21.26 -1.20 5.07
N GLY A 726 -20.71 -0.10 4.56
CA GLY A 726 -19.72 -0.08 3.49
C GLY A 726 -18.44 -0.86 3.84
N TRP A 727 -17.95 -0.67 5.05
CA TRP A 727 -16.75 -1.33 5.57
C TRP A 727 -16.99 -2.79 5.95
N GLY A 728 -18.06 -3.08 6.69
CA GLY A 728 -18.39 -4.43 7.17
C GLY A 728 -18.71 -5.39 6.02
N TYR A 729 -19.44 -4.93 5.00
CA TYR A 729 -19.80 -5.73 3.82
C TYR A 729 -18.88 -5.52 2.62
N ARG A 730 -17.67 -4.97 2.81
CA ARG A 730 -16.76 -4.56 1.71
C ARG A 730 -16.54 -5.62 0.62
N ALA A 731 -16.34 -6.89 0.98
CA ALA A 731 -16.19 -7.98 0.01
C ALA A 731 -17.50 -8.30 -0.73
N GLU A 732 -18.63 -8.34 -0.02
CA GLU A 732 -19.97 -8.59 -0.59
C GLU A 732 -20.41 -7.47 -1.53
N LEU A 733 -20.13 -6.21 -1.19
CA LEU A 733 -20.50 -5.05 -2.01
C LEU A 733 -19.79 -5.05 -3.38
N THR A 734 -18.59 -5.62 -3.51
CA THR A 734 -17.96 -5.80 -4.84
C THR A 734 -18.82 -6.65 -5.79
N LYS A 735 -19.61 -7.60 -5.27
CA LYS A 735 -20.46 -8.49 -6.08
C LYS A 735 -21.58 -7.73 -6.79
N LEU A 736 -21.95 -6.54 -6.31
CA LEU A 736 -22.89 -5.61 -6.97
C LEU A 736 -22.28 -4.90 -8.18
N TYR A 737 -20.95 -4.90 -8.31
CA TYR A 737 -20.21 -4.13 -9.30
C TYR A 737 -19.21 -5.01 -10.09
N PRO A 738 -19.67 -5.85 -11.05
CA PRO A 738 -18.82 -6.83 -11.73
C PRO A 738 -17.53 -6.28 -12.35
N GLY A 739 -17.55 -5.06 -12.89
CA GLY A 739 -16.35 -4.40 -13.42
C GLY A 739 -15.32 -4.02 -12.34
N LEU A 740 -15.78 -3.55 -11.18
CA LEU A 740 -14.90 -3.23 -10.04
C LEU A 740 -14.37 -4.52 -9.40
N LYS A 741 -15.23 -5.54 -9.26
CA LYS A 741 -14.84 -6.89 -8.82
C LYS A 741 -13.72 -7.45 -9.70
N LYS A 742 -13.83 -7.32 -11.03
CA LYS A 742 -12.80 -7.80 -11.97
C LYS A 742 -11.45 -7.15 -11.70
N ASN A 743 -11.39 -5.84 -11.47
CA ASN A 743 -10.13 -5.16 -11.17
C ASN A 743 -9.48 -5.65 -9.87
N ILE A 744 -10.29 -5.94 -8.84
CA ILE A 744 -9.80 -6.44 -7.55
C ILE A 744 -9.34 -7.91 -7.66
N VAL A 745 -10.14 -8.77 -8.31
CA VAL A 745 -9.80 -10.18 -8.54
C VAL A 745 -8.55 -10.33 -9.40
N ASN A 746 -8.43 -9.57 -10.50
CA ASN A 746 -7.25 -9.61 -11.36
C ASN A 746 -5.98 -9.21 -10.60
N PHE A 747 -6.05 -8.24 -9.69
CA PHE A 747 -4.89 -7.80 -8.90
C PHE A 747 -4.48 -8.85 -7.86
N ALA A 748 -5.43 -9.45 -7.12
CA ALA A 748 -5.12 -10.51 -6.16
C ALA A 748 -4.64 -11.82 -6.82
N VAL A 749 -5.14 -12.16 -8.01
CA VAL A 749 -4.61 -13.28 -8.80
C VAL A 749 -3.16 -13.02 -9.26
N ALA A 750 -2.80 -11.77 -9.56
CA ALA A 750 -1.43 -11.40 -9.90
C ALA A 750 -0.48 -11.40 -8.68
N ASP A 751 -0.93 -10.97 -7.48
CA ASP A 751 -0.12 -10.98 -6.23
C ASP A 751 0.46 -12.38 -5.94
N VAL A 752 -0.26 -13.44 -6.30
CA VAL A 752 0.16 -14.85 -6.15
C VAL A 752 1.31 -15.25 -7.08
N THR A 753 1.43 -14.67 -8.28
CA THR A 753 2.45 -15.04 -9.28
C THR A 753 3.58 -14.03 -9.41
N ASN A 754 3.38 -12.77 -9.02
CA ASN A 754 4.36 -11.68 -9.20
C ASN A 754 5.67 -11.87 -8.42
N GLY A 755 5.72 -12.78 -7.45
CA GLY A 755 6.94 -13.15 -6.73
C GLY A 755 7.80 -14.20 -7.41
N LEU A 756 7.35 -14.81 -8.51
CA LEU A 756 8.17 -15.70 -9.33
C LEU A 756 9.30 -14.90 -10.00
N LEU A 757 10.55 -15.33 -9.81
CA LEU A 757 11.71 -14.61 -10.32
C LEU A 757 11.83 -14.78 -11.84
N SER A 758 11.46 -13.73 -12.58
CA SER A 758 11.70 -13.66 -14.02
C SER A 758 13.21 -13.62 -14.31
N VAL A 759 13.70 -14.67 -14.98
CA VAL A 759 15.11 -14.83 -15.38
C VAL A 759 15.25 -14.84 -16.91
N SER A 760 16.49 -14.82 -17.42
CA SER A 760 16.73 -14.98 -18.85
C SER A 760 16.45 -16.43 -19.30
N PRO A 761 16.04 -16.68 -20.57
CA PRO A 761 15.74 -18.03 -21.06
C PRO A 761 16.89 -19.05 -20.93
N GLY A 762 18.14 -18.57 -20.82
CA GLY A 762 19.32 -19.43 -20.60
C GLY A 762 19.51 -19.87 -19.14
N LEU A 763 18.88 -19.20 -18.17
CA LEU A 763 18.80 -19.62 -16.77
C LEU A 763 17.53 -20.43 -16.51
N ASP A 764 16.44 -20.04 -17.16
CA ASP A 764 15.14 -20.75 -17.18
C ASP A 764 15.32 -22.22 -17.62
N GLY A 765 16.04 -22.45 -18.73
CA GLY A 765 16.36 -23.78 -19.23
C GLY A 765 17.32 -24.64 -18.40
N LEU A 766 17.74 -24.21 -17.20
CA LEU A 766 18.60 -25.01 -16.30
C LEU A 766 17.80 -25.90 -15.33
N SER A 767 16.54 -25.55 -15.05
CA SER A 767 15.68 -26.30 -14.15
C SER A 767 14.20 -25.96 -14.39
N PRO A 768 13.28 -26.95 -14.41
CA PRO A 768 11.85 -26.69 -14.44
C PRO A 768 11.29 -26.15 -13.10
N MET A 769 12.15 -25.91 -12.09
CA MET A 769 11.76 -25.29 -10.81
C MET A 769 12.17 -23.81 -10.76
N GLU A 770 11.32 -22.97 -10.16
CA GLU A 770 11.51 -21.52 -10.06
C GLU A 770 11.69 -21.05 -8.60
N LEU A 771 12.34 -19.88 -8.39
CA LEU A 771 12.29 -19.15 -7.12
C LEU A 771 11.00 -18.33 -7.02
N MET A 772 10.26 -18.50 -5.92
CA MET A 772 9.30 -17.52 -5.42
C MET A 772 9.99 -16.73 -4.29
N THR A 773 9.96 -15.40 -4.38
CA THR A 773 10.54 -14.50 -3.38
C THR A 773 9.67 -13.24 -3.17
N ALA A 774 10.11 -12.32 -2.31
CA ALA A 774 9.45 -11.04 -2.12
C ALA A 774 9.76 -10.06 -3.28
N TYR A 775 8.72 -9.40 -3.82
CA TYR A 775 8.85 -8.57 -5.03
C TYR A 775 8.47 -7.09 -4.80
N GLU A 776 8.97 -6.19 -5.65
CA GLU A 776 8.56 -4.77 -5.63
C GLU A 776 7.24 -4.55 -6.38
N VAL A 777 6.28 -3.84 -5.77
CA VAL A 777 4.99 -3.52 -6.42
C VAL A 777 5.13 -2.32 -7.38
N VAL A 778 5.75 -2.55 -8.53
CA VAL A 778 5.96 -1.56 -9.61
C VAL A 778 4.66 -1.20 -10.36
N GLU A 779 3.65 -2.09 -10.38
CA GLU A 779 2.40 -1.85 -11.12
C GLU A 779 1.55 -0.67 -10.61
N SER A 780 0.76 -0.06 -11.51
CA SER A 780 -0.14 1.05 -11.18
C SER A 780 -1.37 0.61 -10.37
N ARG A 781 -1.19 0.59 -9.04
CA ARG A 781 -2.20 0.26 -8.00
C ARG A 781 -3.49 1.09 -8.06
N GLN A 782 -3.53 2.17 -8.84
CA GLN A 782 -4.65 3.11 -8.92
C GLN A 782 -5.98 2.44 -9.30
N ARG A 783 -5.98 1.45 -10.20
CA ARG A 783 -7.20 0.77 -10.66
C ARG A 783 -7.84 -0.10 -9.57
N VAL A 784 -7.03 -0.83 -8.81
CA VAL A 784 -7.54 -1.66 -7.71
C VAL A 784 -7.98 -0.81 -6.51
N VAL A 785 -7.17 0.19 -6.12
CA VAL A 785 -7.50 1.11 -5.01
C VAL A 785 -8.81 1.86 -5.27
N SER A 786 -8.97 2.44 -6.46
CA SER A 786 -10.24 3.12 -6.82
C SER A 786 -11.43 2.14 -6.86
N SER A 787 -11.25 0.93 -7.39
CA SER A 787 -12.33 -0.08 -7.44
C SER A 787 -12.79 -0.54 -6.06
N ALA A 788 -11.85 -0.73 -5.12
CA ALA A 788 -12.15 -1.09 -3.73
C ALA A 788 -12.83 0.07 -2.99
N VAL A 789 -12.27 1.29 -3.05
CA VAL A 789 -12.83 2.47 -2.37
C VAL A 789 -14.22 2.81 -2.89
N ILE A 790 -14.46 2.77 -4.21
CA ILE A 790 -15.80 3.00 -4.78
C ILE A 790 -16.80 1.93 -4.31
N SER A 791 -16.39 0.66 -4.22
CA SER A 791 -17.25 -0.42 -3.72
C SER A 791 -17.63 -0.21 -2.25
N ILE A 792 -16.67 0.16 -1.38
CA ILE A 792 -16.88 0.48 0.03
C ILE A 792 -17.76 1.74 0.19
N PHE A 793 -17.58 2.74 -0.67
CA PHE A 793 -18.29 4.03 -0.60
C PHE A 793 -19.69 3.97 -1.25
N SER A 794 -20.09 2.86 -1.86
CA SER A 794 -21.40 2.69 -2.49
C SER A 794 -22.63 3.05 -1.60
N PRO A 795 -22.61 2.88 -0.25
CA PRO A 795 -23.72 3.34 0.60
C PRO A 795 -23.94 4.86 0.63
N LEU A 796 -23.04 5.69 0.09
CA LEU A 796 -23.28 7.13 -0.12
C LEU A 796 -24.55 7.39 -0.95
N VAL A 797 -24.96 6.45 -1.81
CA VAL A 797 -26.23 6.53 -2.55
C VAL A 797 -27.44 6.60 -1.60
N LEU A 798 -27.37 5.98 -0.42
CA LEU A 798 -28.42 6.07 0.61
C LEU A 798 -28.48 7.47 1.24
N ILE A 799 -27.32 8.13 1.42
CA ILE A 799 -27.26 9.54 1.86
C ILE A 799 -27.85 10.47 0.80
N ALA A 800 -27.49 10.28 -0.47
CA ALA A 800 -28.04 11.05 -1.58
C ALA A 800 -29.57 10.87 -1.69
N ALA A 801 -30.07 9.63 -1.61
CA ALA A 801 -31.50 9.33 -1.63
C ALA A 801 -32.24 9.96 -0.43
N TYR A 802 -31.69 9.85 0.79
CA TYR A 802 -32.22 10.51 1.98
C TYR A 802 -32.34 12.03 1.78
N VAL A 803 -31.31 12.68 1.26
CA VAL A 803 -31.30 14.12 0.96
C VAL A 803 -32.38 14.48 -0.07
N VAL A 804 -32.52 13.72 -1.15
CA VAL A 804 -33.54 13.94 -2.19
C VAL A 804 -34.95 13.79 -1.61
N VAL A 805 -35.22 12.72 -0.86
CA VAL A 805 -36.53 12.51 -0.20
C VAL A 805 -36.83 13.64 0.79
N ARG A 806 -35.86 14.04 1.61
CA ARG A 806 -36.03 15.13 2.59
C ARG A 806 -36.20 16.52 1.94
N LYS A 807 -35.84 16.69 0.66
CA LYS A 807 -36.20 17.87 -0.15
C LYS A 807 -37.59 17.73 -0.76
N ALA A 808 -37.91 16.59 -1.38
CA ALA A 808 -39.22 16.34 -1.98
C ALA A 808 -40.36 16.47 -0.96
N VAL A 809 -40.20 15.90 0.24
CA VAL A 809 -41.16 16.03 1.34
C VAL A 809 -41.35 17.49 1.78
N ARG A 810 -40.29 18.31 1.75
CA ARG A 810 -40.39 19.75 2.05
C ARG A 810 -41.15 20.50 0.96
N TYR A 811 -40.82 20.23 -0.30
CA TYR A 811 -41.46 20.85 -1.47
C TYR A 811 -42.97 20.55 -1.52
N VAL A 812 -43.37 19.30 -1.28
CA VAL A 812 -44.78 18.88 -1.21
C VAL A 812 -45.50 19.48 0.01
N ASN A 813 -44.80 19.64 1.14
CA ASN A 813 -45.38 20.25 2.35
C ASN A 813 -45.33 21.79 2.35
N THR A 814 -44.79 22.46 1.32
CA THR A 814 -44.98 23.90 1.11
C THR A 814 -46.38 24.13 0.53
N PRO A 815 -47.32 24.76 1.24
CA PRO A 815 -48.68 24.93 0.75
C PRO A 815 -48.72 25.96 -0.39
N VAL A 816 -49.00 25.51 -1.61
CA VAL A 816 -49.38 26.41 -2.71
C VAL A 816 -50.65 27.14 -2.31
N SER A 817 -50.62 28.47 -2.37
CA SER A 817 -51.59 29.39 -1.78
C SER A 817 -53.08 29.04 -1.96
N SER A 818 -53.73 28.55 -0.90
CA SER A 818 -55.12 28.93 -0.60
C SER A 818 -55.44 28.91 0.91
N ASP A 819 -56.35 29.80 1.27
CA ASP A 819 -57.20 29.86 2.47
C ASP A 819 -56.63 30.09 3.88
N LYS A 820 -57.57 30.57 4.73
CA LYS A 820 -57.33 31.14 6.06
C LYS A 820 -57.93 30.25 7.14
N GLY A 821 -57.11 29.78 8.10
CA GLY A 821 -57.65 29.13 9.29
C GLY A 821 -56.60 28.62 10.27
N THR A 822 -56.56 29.23 11.47
CA THR A 822 -56.23 28.68 12.81
C THR A 822 -54.99 27.79 13.07
N SER A 823 -54.26 27.25 12.09
CA SER A 823 -53.04 26.44 12.28
C SER A 823 -51.74 27.26 12.36
N ARG A 824 -51.80 28.56 12.07
CA ARG A 824 -50.67 29.40 11.62
C ARG A 824 -49.54 29.68 12.65
N ARG A 825 -49.60 29.15 13.88
CA ARG A 825 -48.74 29.60 15.00
C ARG A 825 -47.44 28.81 15.25
N ARG A 826 -47.16 27.74 14.50
CA ARG A 826 -45.90 26.94 14.64
C ARG A 826 -45.07 26.74 13.36
N ALA A 827 -45.51 27.27 12.22
CA ALA A 827 -44.82 27.10 10.92
C ALA A 827 -44.55 28.41 10.16
N GLY A 828 -45.06 29.55 10.64
CA GLY A 828 -45.04 30.84 9.93
C GLY A 828 -44.13 31.89 10.56
N VAL A 829 -42.82 31.61 10.68
CA VAL A 829 -41.80 32.63 11.03
C VAL A 829 -41.11 33.18 9.77
N TYR A 830 -40.97 32.37 8.72
CA TYR A 830 -40.62 32.83 7.37
C TYR A 830 -41.58 32.22 6.35
N THR A 831 -42.53 33.01 5.86
CA THR A 831 -43.29 32.68 4.63
C THR A 831 -43.78 33.98 4.00
N GLU A 832 -43.16 34.36 2.88
CA GLU A 832 -43.64 35.31 1.86
C GLU A 832 -44.34 36.59 2.37
N GLY A 833 -43.53 37.57 2.79
CA GLY A 833 -43.98 38.94 3.06
C GLY A 833 -42.85 39.86 3.53
N SER A 834 -42.05 39.41 4.50
CA SER A 834 -40.89 40.12 5.03
C SER A 834 -39.61 39.79 4.25
N GLN A 835 -39.44 40.43 3.08
CA GLN A 835 -38.09 40.52 2.50
C GLN A 835 -37.22 41.42 3.39
N GLN A 836 -36.09 40.87 3.85
CA GLN A 836 -34.86 41.60 4.15
C GLN A 836 -34.90 42.56 5.37
N ASN A 837 -34.71 42.01 6.59
CA ASN A 837 -33.63 42.44 7.53
C ASN A 837 -33.60 41.76 8.91
N ASP A 838 -34.61 41.01 9.35
CA ASP A 838 -34.62 40.38 10.68
C ASP A 838 -33.65 39.18 10.78
N LEU A 839 -32.36 39.48 10.97
CA LEU A 839 -31.33 38.60 11.52
C LEU A 839 -31.30 38.76 13.04
N THR A 840 -30.90 37.72 13.77
CA THR A 840 -30.57 37.85 15.20
C THR A 840 -29.33 38.73 15.39
N SER A 841 -29.21 39.45 16.51
CA SER A 841 -27.99 40.21 16.84
C SER A 841 -26.76 39.29 16.93
N PHE A 842 -26.95 38.03 17.36
CA PHE A 842 -25.96 36.97 17.23
C PHE A 842 -25.51 36.76 15.76
N GLU A 843 -26.42 36.63 14.80
CA GLU A 843 -26.09 36.43 13.39
C GLU A 843 -25.43 37.65 12.76
N THR A 844 -25.88 38.86 13.12
CA THR A 844 -25.29 40.12 12.62
C THR A 844 -23.87 40.31 13.16
N ALA A 845 -23.64 40.08 14.45
CA ALA A 845 -22.32 40.23 15.07
C ALA A 845 -21.32 39.15 14.64
N THR A 846 -21.74 37.88 14.61
CA THR A 846 -20.82 36.75 14.33
C THR A 846 -20.72 36.38 12.84
N GLY A 847 -21.62 36.86 11.99
CA GLY A 847 -21.81 36.39 10.61
C GLY A 847 -22.35 34.95 10.49
N ALA A 848 -22.55 34.23 11.60
CA ALA A 848 -22.84 32.80 11.63
C ALA A 848 -24.32 32.48 11.38
N GLY A 849 -24.81 32.75 10.15
CA GLY A 849 -26.20 32.56 9.74
C GLY A 849 -26.74 31.15 10.07
N LEU A 850 -27.68 31.07 11.00
CA LEU A 850 -28.05 29.82 11.69
C LEU A 850 -28.70 28.79 10.75
N ILE A 851 -29.51 29.24 9.80
CA ILE A 851 -30.07 28.40 8.74
C ILE A 851 -28.97 27.84 7.82
N LYS A 852 -27.89 28.59 7.59
CA LYS A 852 -26.87 28.28 6.58
C LYS A 852 -25.82 27.26 7.05
N ARG A 853 -25.88 26.79 8.30
CA ARG A 853 -25.00 25.70 8.76
C ARG A 853 -25.43 24.36 8.18
N PHE A 854 -24.58 23.81 7.32
CA PHE A 854 -24.68 22.47 6.76
C PHE A 854 -23.48 21.62 7.24
N GLY A 855 -23.41 20.37 6.81
CA GLY A 855 -22.44 19.36 7.27
C GLY A 855 -23.11 18.14 7.91
N VAL A 856 -22.26 17.24 8.41
CA VAL A 856 -22.66 16.06 9.20
C VAL A 856 -22.94 16.52 10.63
N ILE A 857 -24.20 16.91 10.90
CA ILE A 857 -24.68 17.55 12.13
C ILE A 857 -26.16 17.21 12.29
N SER A 858 -26.62 16.94 13.51
CA SER A 858 -28.02 16.57 13.74
C SER A 858 -29.01 17.72 13.55
N GLY A 859 -30.28 17.38 13.37
CA GLY A 859 -31.36 18.35 13.24
C GLY A 859 -31.65 19.09 14.56
N TYR A 860 -31.75 20.42 14.50
CA TYR A 860 -32.16 21.26 15.63
C TYR A 860 -32.97 22.47 15.16
N GLU A 861 -33.78 23.03 16.07
CA GLU A 861 -34.58 24.24 15.85
C GLU A 861 -33.67 25.49 15.93
N ASN A 862 -33.63 26.31 14.88
CA ASN A 862 -32.68 27.43 14.81
C ASN A 862 -33.11 28.65 15.65
N TYR A 863 -34.42 28.92 15.71
CA TYR A 863 -34.96 30.12 16.37
C TYR A 863 -36.17 29.79 17.26
N ILE A 864 -36.38 30.62 18.28
CA ILE A 864 -37.65 30.74 19.02
C ILE A 864 -38.05 32.21 19.12
N MET A 865 -39.36 32.48 19.09
CA MET A 865 -39.91 33.83 19.29
C MET A 865 -40.07 34.10 20.80
N ARG A 866 -39.51 35.20 21.28
CA ARG A 866 -39.61 35.66 22.69
C ARG A 866 -39.81 37.18 22.70
N GLU A 867 -40.82 37.66 23.42
CA GLU A 867 -41.14 39.10 23.53
C GLU A 867 -41.25 39.81 22.16
N ASP A 868 -41.96 39.18 21.22
CA ASP A 868 -42.12 39.59 19.82
C ASP A 868 -40.80 39.83 19.04
N ARG A 869 -39.69 39.26 19.51
CA ARG A 869 -38.40 39.20 18.81
C ARG A 869 -37.99 37.77 18.46
N LEU A 870 -37.27 37.64 17.35
CA LEU A 870 -36.56 36.42 16.97
C LEU A 870 -35.36 36.22 17.89
N THR A 871 -35.12 35.00 18.37
CA THR A 871 -33.95 34.67 19.21
C THR A 871 -33.35 33.33 18.81
N ALA A 872 -32.02 33.23 18.83
CA ALA A 872 -31.26 32.02 18.58
C ALA A 872 -31.44 31.01 19.73
N THR A 873 -31.68 29.75 19.40
CA THR A 873 -31.79 28.70 20.43
C THR A 873 -30.43 28.31 21.00
N ILE A 874 -30.43 27.67 22.17
CA ILE A 874 -29.22 27.09 22.81
C ILE A 874 -28.52 26.13 21.84
N ASP A 875 -29.29 25.24 21.19
CA ASP A 875 -28.79 24.32 20.17
C ASP A 875 -28.28 25.03 18.90
N ALA A 876 -28.76 26.24 18.60
CA ALA A 876 -28.31 27.03 17.46
C ALA A 876 -27.05 27.85 17.75
N VAL A 877 -26.86 28.33 18.99
CA VAL A 877 -25.63 29.02 19.44
C VAL A 877 -24.49 28.02 19.67
N TYR A 878 -24.74 26.92 20.38
CA TYR A 878 -23.76 25.84 20.50
C TYR A 878 -23.58 25.08 19.18
N GLY A 879 -24.66 24.88 18.42
CA GLY A 879 -24.61 24.43 17.04
C GLY A 879 -23.83 25.38 16.14
N ASN A 880 -23.79 26.67 16.47
CA ASN A 880 -22.87 27.72 16.00
C ASN A 880 -21.39 27.30 15.95
N GLY A 881 -20.98 26.48 16.93
CA GLY A 881 -19.60 26.41 17.40
C GLY A 881 -19.23 27.53 18.38
N PHE A 882 -20.21 28.14 19.06
CA PHE A 882 -19.98 29.21 20.06
C PHE A 882 -20.38 28.79 21.48
N LEU A 883 -19.73 29.41 22.46
CA LEU A 883 -19.95 29.23 23.90
C LEU A 883 -20.03 30.59 24.61
N VAL A 884 -20.71 30.63 25.75
CA VAL A 884 -20.88 31.85 26.55
C VAL A 884 -20.02 31.76 27.82
N VAL A 885 -19.15 32.74 28.01
CA VAL A 885 -18.25 32.86 29.17
C VAL A 885 -18.88 33.80 30.18
N LYS A 886 -19.32 33.27 31.33
CA LYS A 886 -19.87 34.01 32.48
C LYS A 886 -21.06 34.94 32.16
N GLY A 887 -21.77 34.69 31.06
CA GLY A 887 -22.83 35.57 30.56
C GLY A 887 -22.36 36.93 30.04
N LYS A 888 -21.04 37.11 29.82
CA LYS A 888 -20.43 38.38 29.39
C LYS A 888 -19.83 38.33 28.00
N PHE A 889 -19.15 37.23 27.66
CA PHE A 889 -18.45 37.11 26.39
C PHE A 889 -18.95 35.90 25.59
N LEU A 890 -19.07 36.06 24.29
CA LEU A 890 -19.32 35.01 23.32
C LEU A 890 -17.99 34.63 22.65
N ILE A 891 -17.59 33.36 22.73
CA ILE A 891 -16.32 32.83 22.19
C ILE A 891 -16.57 31.65 21.26
N GLY A 892 -15.74 31.49 20.23
CA GLY A 892 -15.73 30.26 19.43
C GLY A 892 -15.17 29.09 20.25
N ALA A 893 -15.86 27.94 20.22
CA ALA A 893 -15.42 26.72 20.91
C ALA A 893 -14.05 26.23 20.41
N GLN A 894 -13.77 26.44 19.12
CA GLN A 894 -12.48 26.17 18.48
C GLN A 894 -11.33 27.01 19.07
N ASP A 895 -11.62 28.24 19.51
CA ASP A 895 -10.62 29.18 20.03
C ASP A 895 -10.27 28.92 21.50
N LEU A 896 -11.05 28.08 22.19
CA LEU A 896 -10.89 27.80 23.62
C LEU A 896 -9.60 27.01 23.94
N MET A 897 -9.17 26.09 23.06
CA MET A 897 -7.90 25.38 23.22
C MET A 897 -6.69 26.32 23.00
N PRO A 898 -6.62 27.11 21.91
CA PRO A 898 -5.63 28.18 21.79
C PRO A 898 -5.65 29.20 22.94
N LEU A 899 -6.83 29.57 23.47
CA LEU A 899 -6.93 30.50 24.61
C LEU A 899 -6.30 29.92 25.87
N LEU A 900 -6.57 28.65 26.18
CA LEU A 900 -5.97 27.97 27.34
C LEU A 900 -4.44 27.88 27.20
N LEU A 901 -3.94 27.56 26.00
CA LEU A 901 -2.51 27.53 25.70
C LEU A 901 -1.87 28.91 25.83
N MET A 902 -2.44 29.95 25.21
CA MET A 902 -2.00 31.36 25.35
C MET A 902 -1.99 31.83 26.81
N LYS A 903 -2.94 31.34 27.62
CA LYS A 903 -3.05 31.68 29.04
C LYS A 903 -2.02 30.94 29.91
N LEU A 904 -1.68 29.70 29.56
CA LEU A 904 -0.69 28.87 30.24
C LEU A 904 0.74 29.34 29.94
N THR A 905 1.08 29.56 28.66
CA THR A 905 2.40 30.04 28.23
C THR A 905 2.59 31.54 28.48
N ARG A 906 1.50 32.30 28.59
CA ARG A 906 1.44 33.78 28.58
C ARG A 906 1.90 34.40 27.25
N VAL A 907 2.11 33.61 26.21
CA VAL A 907 2.53 34.05 24.87
C VAL A 907 1.30 34.11 23.95
N ARG A 908 1.12 35.23 23.24
CA ARG A 908 0.10 35.35 22.19
C ARG A 908 0.69 34.88 20.86
N PHE A 909 0.38 33.65 20.48
CA PHE A 909 0.76 33.04 19.19
C PHE A 909 -0.37 33.07 18.15
N THR A 910 -1.60 33.46 18.53
CA THR A 910 -2.73 33.59 17.60
C THR A 910 -3.67 34.74 17.98
N ASN A 911 -4.58 35.10 17.08
CA ASN A 911 -5.48 36.25 17.17
C ASN A 911 -6.93 35.79 17.43
N ILE A 912 -7.24 35.58 18.72
CA ILE A 912 -8.57 35.18 19.21
C ILE A 912 -9.45 36.42 19.41
N PHE A 913 -10.72 36.31 19.02
CA PHE A 913 -11.72 37.36 19.18
C PHE A 913 -12.94 36.86 19.95
N VAL A 914 -13.56 37.75 20.72
CA VAL A 914 -14.82 37.51 21.45
C VAL A 914 -15.76 38.69 21.30
N TYR A 915 -17.06 38.45 21.42
CA TYR A 915 -18.09 39.50 21.35
C TYR A 915 -18.68 39.74 22.74
N GLU A 916 -18.93 40.99 23.12
CA GLU A 916 -19.57 41.30 24.40
C GLU A 916 -21.09 41.07 24.33
N ILE A 917 -21.66 40.53 25.41
CA ILE A 917 -23.09 40.25 25.56
C ILE A 917 -23.69 41.32 26.46
N LYS A 918 -24.59 42.13 25.90
CA LYS A 918 -25.25 43.25 26.56
C LYS A 918 -26.59 42.83 27.17
N GLU A 919 -27.23 43.76 27.87
CA GLU A 919 -28.54 43.54 28.49
C GLU A 919 -29.55 42.95 27.48
N LYS A 920 -30.41 42.04 27.98
CA LYS A 920 -31.37 41.25 27.20
C LYS A 920 -30.75 40.22 26.23
N SER A 921 -29.51 39.79 26.45
CA SER A 921 -28.82 38.74 25.66
C SER A 921 -28.53 39.13 24.22
N SER A 922 -28.34 40.43 23.95
CA SER A 922 -27.93 40.95 22.65
C SER A 922 -26.40 40.90 22.51
N VAL A 923 -25.91 40.51 21.34
CA VAL A 923 -24.47 40.45 21.04
C VAL A 923 -24.01 41.76 20.40
N GLU A 924 -22.88 42.31 20.83
CA GLU A 924 -22.25 43.47 20.20
C GLU A 924 -21.50 43.08 18.92
N GLU A 925 -21.69 43.85 17.84
CA GLU A 925 -21.06 43.63 16.53
C GLU A 925 -19.54 43.85 16.54
N ALA A 926 -19.02 44.65 17.47
CA ALA A 926 -17.59 44.91 17.60
C ALA A 926 -16.85 43.78 18.32
N ALA A 927 -16.12 42.96 17.57
CA ALA A 927 -15.31 41.87 18.11
C ALA A 927 -14.08 42.37 18.89
N GLN A 928 -13.98 42.03 20.18
CA GLN A 928 -12.84 42.35 21.04
C GLN A 928 -11.70 41.31 20.88
N LEU A 929 -10.49 41.81 20.66
CA LEU A 929 -9.26 41.02 20.58
C LEU A 929 -8.79 40.55 21.98
N VAL A 930 -8.56 39.25 22.14
CA VAL A 930 -8.23 38.62 23.44
C VAL A 930 -6.73 38.57 23.69
N TYR A 931 -6.33 38.96 24.91
CA TYR A 931 -4.99 38.81 25.45
C TYR A 931 -5.00 37.76 26.58
N PRO A 932 -3.86 37.17 26.98
CA PRO A 932 -3.79 36.18 28.08
C PRO A 932 -4.38 36.64 29.42
N SER A 933 -4.53 37.95 29.61
CA SER A 933 -5.14 38.61 30.77
C SER A 933 -6.63 38.97 30.62
N THR A 934 -7.19 39.03 29.41
CA THR A 934 -8.55 39.58 29.15
C THR A 934 -9.67 38.76 29.81
N ILE A 935 -9.57 37.43 29.74
CA ILE A 935 -10.53 36.49 30.33
C ILE A 935 -9.82 35.77 31.47
N SER A 936 -10.34 35.83 32.70
CA SER A 936 -9.71 35.20 33.87
C SER A 936 -9.97 33.69 33.96
N TRP A 937 -9.23 33.00 34.83
CA TRP A 937 -9.47 31.57 35.10
C TRP A 937 -10.86 31.32 35.72
N ASP A 938 -11.37 32.24 36.53
CA ASP A 938 -12.74 32.18 37.06
C ASP A 938 -13.78 32.37 35.95
N ASP A 939 -13.53 33.25 34.98
CA ASP A 939 -14.45 33.43 33.85
C ASP A 939 -14.53 32.15 32.99
N LEU A 940 -13.39 31.49 32.73
CA LEU A 940 -13.34 30.19 32.04
C LEU A 940 -14.01 29.05 32.82
N TRP A 941 -13.99 29.09 34.16
CA TRP A 941 -14.76 28.16 34.99
C TRP A 941 -16.27 28.34 34.81
N HIS A 942 -16.71 29.51 34.32
CA HIS A 942 -18.10 29.91 34.11
C HIS A 942 -18.58 29.79 32.65
N LEU A 943 -18.05 28.83 31.87
CA LEU A 943 -18.62 28.45 30.57
C LEU A 943 -20.07 27.97 30.68
N ASP A 944 -20.87 28.29 29.67
CA ASP A 944 -22.31 28.02 29.58
C ASP A 944 -22.83 28.12 28.13
N VAL A 945 -24.11 27.82 27.92
CA VAL A 945 -24.83 28.00 26.66
C VAL A 945 -26.21 28.63 26.91
N THR A 946 -26.53 29.73 26.20
CA THR A 946 -27.75 30.51 26.43
C THR A 946 -28.42 30.95 25.13
N THR A 947 -29.71 31.26 25.18
CA THR A 947 -30.43 31.92 24.08
C THR A 947 -29.92 33.35 23.90
N LEU A 948 -29.70 33.77 22.66
CA LEU A 948 -29.22 35.11 22.29
C LEU A 948 -30.22 35.77 21.32
N THR A 949 -30.37 37.10 21.38
CA THR A 949 -31.25 37.85 20.46
C THR A 949 -30.57 38.13 19.13
#